data_AF-A0A7W1EZP2-F1
#
_entry.id   AF-A0A7W1EZP2-F1
#
_cell.length_a   1.000
_cell.length_b   1.000
_cell.length_c   1.000
_cell.angle_alpha   90.00
_cell.angle_beta   90.00
_cell.angle_gamma   90.00
#
_symmetry.space_group_name_H-M   'P 1'
#
loop_
_entity.id
_entity.type
_entity.pdbx_description
1 polymer ?
#
loop_
_entity_poly.entity_id
_entity_poly.type
_entity_poly.pdbx_seq_one_letter_code
_entity_poly.pdbx_strand_id
1 'polypeptide(L)'
;MKKLLFILCVFTFLKSNAQTVVVYSEDFNSAIIPSLPAGWSPGLGYFLTDNGSLSPCGSPTCNVAGSSAGNMLVCYDGGVFDAVTTPVFSTLGKSTMTMNLNQFRENISTVTFTIFFSVDGGLTFPISVPFTNSAANCTWTAVPSITLPSSIDNQSQVCFQIALNGGSGNSAFHAFDDINISGVQSPVFYYKGTGALDVFANWGPNPDGSGTPPTTFTTVAQTFYITNASSINFNNMTTNNMTFSGNGSMLYIGTGTTNINVTIPTTHTLFVNGGCGLQVNNQATLTLQNTLFPTSSVTLMTGSAIDYNQSSGTINTIPVTHYDMLISGGADVTSITTFTVENNLIITNGSYKMSTVPPNTVYFLGPITTSGSGSIKTGISKLAIMGSGAIGTVNFTGTQAVGSFTLDRSGQTLTLGSSFTVNSVAFISNGNININGKSLKFGGITTLGTGNFIGSLTSSLNLSGAVTGSLKMDQTSSTTKALSDLTLNNASGLTLSNSIEIWGAITPSVGTITTGGNLTIKQNATSKGRIGTISTGGFSGNVTAECYAPGPTTGWALLGSHGISGQTMNNWYGQFPMTLEGSATGVTSAGGYFESVQGWNEADAYGYDTTITVSTPLAQGQGFWTYLGTGPSTTSDIILTLTGSPVTGNVTIPLTNSAQSGTCLVANPYASPISWTALRNANPAVTNAIYIYNADGAYATFVNGVGTNGGSDVIPSGQGFYVVALSGTSLAAKETNKVSSNTNLMKTNNEANVSNVGLPIKLQINGFSGETDETAIRFHGASTNAYDVEY
;
A
#
# COMPACT_ATOMS: atom_id res chain seq x y z
N MET A 1 -19.94 67.54 -45.52
CA MET A 1 -20.30 66.11 -45.68
C MET A 1 -20.03 65.38 -44.37
N LYS A 2 -21.08 64.67 -43.90
CA LYS A 2 -21.14 63.62 -42.87
C LYS A 2 -20.83 63.95 -41.39
N LYS A 3 -21.93 64.05 -40.64
CA LYS A 3 -22.10 63.74 -39.21
C LYS A 3 -21.55 62.33 -38.88
N LEU A 4 -20.96 62.15 -37.71
CA LEU A 4 -21.17 60.92 -36.95
C LEU A 4 -21.12 61.19 -35.43
N LEU A 5 -22.21 60.76 -34.82
CA LEU A 5 -22.53 60.68 -33.40
C LEU A 5 -21.61 59.65 -32.72
N PHE A 6 -21.07 59.93 -31.53
CA PHE A 6 -20.69 58.85 -30.61
C PHE A 6 -21.12 59.17 -29.18
N ILE A 7 -21.73 58.15 -28.60
CA ILE A 7 -22.57 58.11 -27.42
C ILE A 7 -21.74 58.29 -26.15
N LEU A 8 -22.19 59.20 -25.29
CA LEU A 8 -21.78 59.29 -23.90
C LEU A 8 -22.42 58.13 -23.13
N CYS A 9 -21.75 56.98 -23.07
CA CYS A 9 -22.09 55.92 -22.12
C CYS A 9 -21.68 56.39 -20.72
N VAL A 10 -22.61 57.01 -20.01
CA VAL A 10 -22.56 57.09 -18.55
C VAL A 10 -22.71 55.66 -18.04
N PHE A 11 -21.58 54.99 -17.80
CA PHE A 11 -21.55 53.82 -16.94
C PHE A 11 -21.92 54.30 -15.52
N THR A 12 -23.19 54.18 -15.18
CA THR A 12 -23.63 54.17 -13.79
C THR A 12 -22.90 53.02 -13.10
N PHE A 13 -21.94 53.37 -12.24
CA PHE A 13 -21.32 52.46 -11.30
C PHE A 13 -22.42 51.78 -10.47
N LEU A 14 -22.74 50.52 -10.80
CA LEU A 14 -23.53 49.66 -9.93
C LEU A 14 -22.67 49.37 -8.70
N LYS A 15 -23.05 49.97 -7.57
CA LYS A 15 -22.58 49.61 -6.24
C LYS A 15 -22.81 48.11 -6.04
N SER A 16 -21.76 47.32 -5.84
CA SER A 16 -21.83 45.91 -5.45
C SER A 16 -22.18 45.76 -3.96
N ASN A 17 -23.26 46.42 -3.54
CA ASN A 17 -24.01 45.98 -2.38
C ASN A 17 -24.83 44.76 -2.80
N ALA A 18 -25.32 43.99 -1.83
CA ALA A 18 -26.42 43.04 -2.01
C ALA A 18 -27.44 43.59 -3.03
N GLN A 19 -27.38 43.11 -4.27
CA GLN A 19 -28.25 43.60 -5.34
C GLN A 19 -29.51 42.75 -5.30
N THR A 20 -30.64 43.37 -5.00
CA THR A 20 -31.94 42.75 -5.23
C THR A 20 -32.10 42.56 -6.73
N VAL A 21 -32.24 41.31 -7.16
CA VAL A 21 -32.44 40.91 -8.55
C VAL A 21 -33.77 40.19 -8.65
N VAL A 22 -34.58 40.56 -9.63
CA VAL A 22 -35.80 39.84 -9.97
C VAL A 22 -35.42 38.46 -10.51
N VAL A 23 -35.93 37.40 -9.86
CA VAL A 23 -35.73 36.00 -10.29
C VAL A 23 -36.90 35.46 -11.08
N TYR A 24 -38.08 36.05 -10.89
CA TYR A 24 -39.31 35.71 -11.58
C TYR A 24 -40.21 36.93 -11.61
N SER A 25 -40.82 37.21 -12.76
CA SER A 25 -41.83 38.26 -12.91
C SER A 25 -42.90 37.82 -13.89
N GLU A 26 -44.15 38.09 -13.56
CA GLU A 26 -45.31 37.89 -14.44
C GLU A 26 -46.25 39.09 -14.29
N ASP A 27 -46.55 39.74 -15.41
CA ASP A 27 -47.47 40.88 -15.51
C ASP A 27 -48.75 40.52 -16.29
N PHE A 28 -48.88 39.25 -16.71
CA PHE A 28 -50.01 38.66 -17.44
C PHE A 28 -50.37 39.28 -18.80
N ASN A 29 -49.74 40.39 -19.20
CA ASN A 29 -50.03 41.09 -20.46
C ASN A 29 -49.65 40.28 -21.70
N SER A 30 -48.73 39.32 -21.54
CA SER A 30 -48.33 38.40 -22.61
C SER A 30 -49.36 37.27 -22.88
N ALA A 31 -50.33 37.09 -21.98
CA ALA A 31 -51.31 36.02 -22.09
C ALA A 31 -52.39 36.29 -23.14
N ILE A 32 -52.84 35.23 -23.83
CA ILE A 32 -53.97 35.29 -24.77
C ILE A 32 -55.24 34.95 -23.99
N ILE A 33 -56.04 35.95 -23.64
CA ILE A 33 -57.30 35.77 -22.89
C ILE A 33 -58.23 34.76 -23.59
N PRO A 34 -58.84 33.80 -22.85
CA PRO A 34 -58.78 33.60 -21.39
C PRO A 34 -57.67 32.65 -20.91
N SER A 35 -56.67 32.33 -21.73
CA SER A 35 -55.65 31.32 -21.42
C SER A 35 -54.56 31.87 -20.49
N LEU A 36 -54.06 31.04 -19.58
CA LEU A 36 -52.90 31.38 -18.75
C LEU A 36 -51.64 31.71 -19.60
N PRO A 37 -50.67 32.48 -19.05
CA PRO A 37 -49.40 32.73 -19.73
C PRO A 37 -48.66 31.43 -20.04
N ALA A 38 -47.77 31.48 -21.03
CA ALA A 38 -47.03 30.30 -21.47
C ALA A 38 -46.28 29.62 -20.31
N GLY A 39 -46.50 28.31 -20.15
CA GLY A 39 -45.85 27.48 -19.14
C GLY A 39 -46.49 27.49 -17.75
N TRP A 40 -47.47 28.36 -17.50
CA TRP A 40 -48.34 28.22 -16.34
C TRP A 40 -49.30 27.04 -16.56
N SER A 41 -49.45 26.20 -15.55
CA SER A 41 -50.36 25.06 -15.60
C SER A 41 -51.58 25.32 -14.71
N PRO A 42 -52.80 25.23 -15.26
CA PRO A 42 -54.01 25.26 -14.43
C PRO A 42 -54.14 23.95 -13.66
N GLY A 43 -54.87 24.00 -12.54
CA GLY A 43 -55.45 22.82 -11.89
C GLY A 43 -56.74 22.40 -12.60
N LEU A 44 -57.89 22.72 -12.00
CA LEU A 44 -59.24 22.29 -12.39
C LEU A 44 -60.04 23.35 -13.18
N GLY A 45 -59.45 24.50 -13.51
CA GLY A 45 -59.95 25.46 -14.51
C GLY A 45 -60.55 26.77 -13.97
N TYR A 46 -60.35 27.09 -12.70
CA TYR A 46 -60.88 28.32 -12.07
C TYR A 46 -59.94 29.52 -12.13
N PHE A 47 -58.68 29.30 -12.50
CA PHE A 47 -57.69 30.34 -12.78
C PHE A 47 -57.56 30.57 -14.28
N LEU A 48 -57.69 31.83 -14.69
CA LEU A 48 -57.56 32.27 -16.08
C LEU A 48 -57.03 33.70 -16.14
N THR A 49 -56.65 34.19 -17.32
CA THR A 49 -56.32 35.62 -17.48
C THR A 49 -57.50 36.37 -18.07
N ASP A 50 -57.84 37.53 -17.51
CA ASP A 50 -58.91 38.42 -17.99
C ASP A 50 -58.41 39.88 -18.01
N ASN A 51 -59.07 40.78 -18.75
CA ASN A 51 -58.74 42.21 -18.82
C ASN A 51 -59.92 43.17 -18.59
N GLY A 52 -61.13 42.69 -18.26
CA GLY A 52 -62.20 43.68 -18.08
C GLY A 52 -63.63 43.27 -17.80
N SER A 53 -63.92 42.03 -17.41
CA SER A 53 -65.31 41.59 -17.21
C SER A 53 -65.68 41.24 -15.76
N LEU A 54 -65.11 41.96 -14.77
CA LEU A 54 -65.44 41.75 -13.36
C LEU A 54 -66.68 42.56 -12.98
N SER A 55 -67.84 41.90 -12.83
CA SER A 55 -69.13 42.52 -12.46
C SER A 55 -69.54 42.05 -11.06
N PRO A 56 -70.06 42.94 -10.18
CA PRO A 56 -70.52 44.32 -10.38
C PRO A 56 -69.47 45.47 -10.38
N CYS A 57 -68.18 45.21 -10.14
CA CYS A 57 -67.22 46.30 -9.86
C CYS A 57 -66.57 47.00 -11.08
N GLY A 58 -66.91 46.59 -12.30
CA GLY A 58 -66.45 47.20 -13.55
C GLY A 58 -65.04 46.74 -13.97
N SER A 59 -64.64 47.03 -15.20
CA SER A 59 -63.29 46.71 -15.72
C SER A 59 -62.24 47.41 -14.85
N PRO A 60 -61.46 46.67 -14.05
CA PRO A 60 -60.58 47.29 -13.09
C PRO A 60 -59.30 47.75 -13.80
N THR A 61 -59.08 49.06 -13.87
CA THR A 61 -57.76 49.59 -14.21
C THR A 61 -56.91 49.58 -12.94
N CYS A 62 -55.77 48.88 -12.97
CA CYS A 62 -54.86 48.85 -11.84
C CYS A 62 -54.21 50.23 -11.69
N ASN A 63 -54.70 51.03 -10.73
CA ASN A 63 -54.23 52.39 -10.47
C ASN A 63 -53.15 52.45 -9.36
N VAL A 64 -52.56 51.31 -9.02
CA VAL A 64 -51.49 51.22 -8.01
C VAL A 64 -50.15 51.53 -8.67
N ALA A 65 -49.27 52.24 -7.96
CA ALA A 65 -47.97 52.63 -8.50
C ALA A 65 -47.10 51.40 -8.79
N GLY A 66 -46.64 51.28 -10.04
CA GLY A 66 -45.82 50.16 -10.51
C GLY A 66 -46.59 49.05 -11.24
N SER A 67 -47.90 49.22 -11.44
CA SER A 67 -48.72 48.20 -12.08
C SER A 67 -48.71 48.26 -13.60
N SER A 68 -48.76 47.07 -14.21
CA SER A 68 -48.98 46.93 -15.63
C SER A 68 -50.46 47.19 -15.96
N ALA A 69 -50.76 47.75 -17.14
CA ALA A 69 -52.13 47.97 -17.58
C ALA A 69 -52.46 46.95 -18.67
N GLY A 70 -53.41 46.05 -18.39
CA GLY A 70 -53.88 45.09 -19.37
C GLY A 70 -54.60 43.90 -18.75
N ASN A 71 -53.90 42.78 -18.65
CA ASN A 71 -54.47 41.50 -18.23
C ASN A 71 -54.11 41.20 -16.77
N MET A 72 -54.91 40.37 -16.09
CA MET A 72 -54.67 39.93 -14.72
C MET A 72 -55.02 38.45 -14.57
N LEU A 73 -54.38 37.78 -13.60
CA LEU A 73 -54.76 36.44 -13.21
C LEU A 73 -56.03 36.51 -12.35
N VAL A 74 -57.13 36.00 -12.87
CA VAL A 74 -58.43 35.97 -12.19
C VAL A 74 -58.74 34.56 -11.71
N CYS A 75 -59.23 34.48 -10.49
CA CYS A 75 -59.84 33.29 -9.92
C CYS A 75 -61.36 33.46 -9.77
N TYR A 76 -62.12 32.49 -10.25
CA TYR A 76 -63.58 32.38 -10.08
C TYR A 76 -63.91 31.38 -8.97
N ASP A 77 -64.66 31.77 -7.93
CA ASP A 77 -65.08 30.84 -6.86
C ASP A 77 -66.05 29.77 -7.41
N GLY A 78 -65.54 28.53 -7.54
CA GLY A 78 -66.30 27.37 -8.00
C GLY A 78 -66.52 26.27 -6.96
N GLY A 79 -66.24 26.52 -5.68
CA GLY A 79 -66.55 25.58 -4.60
C GLY A 79 -65.62 24.35 -4.45
N VAL A 80 -64.46 24.29 -5.13
CA VAL A 80 -63.46 23.20 -4.98
C VAL A 80 -62.07 23.80 -4.74
N PHE A 81 -61.18 23.08 -4.05
CA PHE A 81 -59.76 23.42 -3.99
C PHE A 81 -59.20 23.42 -5.42
N ASP A 82 -58.77 24.58 -5.90
CA ASP A 82 -58.10 24.74 -7.18
C ASP A 82 -56.84 25.57 -6.99
N ALA A 83 -55.91 25.40 -7.92
CA ALA A 83 -54.62 26.05 -7.87
C ALA A 83 -54.04 26.28 -9.26
N VAL A 84 -53.14 27.24 -9.36
CA VAL A 84 -52.41 27.54 -10.58
C VAL A 84 -50.91 27.55 -10.31
N THR A 85 -50.15 26.86 -11.15
CA THR A 85 -48.72 26.63 -10.96
C THR A 85 -47.91 27.37 -12.01
N THR A 86 -46.82 28.01 -11.58
CA THR A 86 -45.90 28.71 -12.49
C THR A 86 -44.97 27.76 -13.25
N PRO A 87 -44.33 28.24 -14.33
CA PRO A 87 -43.11 27.62 -14.84
C PRO A 87 -42.03 27.49 -13.76
N VAL A 88 -41.07 26.61 -14.00
CA VAL A 88 -39.86 26.48 -13.16
C VAL A 88 -38.91 27.65 -13.44
N PHE A 89 -38.41 28.27 -12.37
CA PHE A 89 -37.36 29.29 -12.37
C PHE A 89 -36.22 28.89 -11.42
N SER A 90 -35.08 29.57 -11.48
CA SER A 90 -33.91 29.28 -10.63
C SER A 90 -33.65 30.41 -9.63
N THR A 91 -33.32 30.02 -8.40
CA THR A 91 -32.84 30.91 -7.33
C THR A 91 -31.36 30.70 -7.04
N LEU A 92 -30.61 30.03 -7.93
CA LEU A 92 -29.19 29.72 -7.75
C LEU A 92 -28.37 31.01 -7.56
N GLY A 93 -27.52 31.02 -6.52
CA GLY A 93 -26.71 32.20 -6.14
C GLY A 93 -27.50 33.35 -5.53
N LYS A 94 -28.79 33.18 -5.25
CA LYS A 94 -29.66 34.18 -4.61
C LYS A 94 -30.09 33.72 -3.22
N SER A 95 -30.26 34.68 -2.32
CA SER A 95 -30.77 34.46 -0.96
C SER A 95 -31.81 35.51 -0.57
N THR A 96 -32.43 35.34 0.60
CA THR A 96 -33.39 36.33 1.15
C THR A 96 -34.49 36.67 0.15
N MET A 97 -35.14 35.63 -0.35
CA MET A 97 -36.16 35.74 -1.39
C MET A 97 -37.42 36.46 -0.87
N THR A 98 -37.99 37.33 -1.69
CA THR A 98 -39.24 38.07 -1.39
C THR A 98 -40.17 38.03 -2.59
N MET A 99 -41.47 38.05 -2.32
CA MET A 99 -42.52 38.11 -3.34
C MET A 99 -43.36 39.38 -3.14
N ASN A 100 -43.52 40.13 -4.22
CA ASN A 100 -44.42 41.27 -4.31
C ASN A 100 -45.48 40.96 -5.36
N LEU A 101 -46.72 41.37 -5.11
CA LEU A 101 -47.82 41.25 -6.06
C LEU A 101 -48.92 42.25 -5.70
N ASN A 102 -49.78 42.54 -6.66
CA ASN A 102 -51.00 43.31 -6.48
C ASN A 102 -52.20 42.38 -6.38
N GLN A 103 -53.17 42.74 -5.54
CA GLN A 103 -54.42 41.98 -5.39
C GLN A 103 -55.65 42.88 -5.53
N PHE A 104 -56.70 42.36 -6.14
CA PHE A 104 -58.03 42.97 -6.23
C PHE A 104 -59.08 42.00 -5.69
N ARG A 105 -60.02 42.54 -4.91
CA ARG A 105 -61.08 41.74 -4.26
C ARG A 105 -62.41 42.47 -4.28
N GLU A 106 -63.44 41.76 -4.76
CA GLU A 106 -64.76 42.34 -5.03
C GLU A 106 -65.77 42.26 -3.87
N ASN A 107 -65.88 41.14 -3.14
CA ASN A 107 -66.97 40.93 -2.16
C ASN A 107 -66.51 40.27 -0.84
N ILE A 108 -67.40 40.19 0.16
CA ILE A 108 -67.25 39.60 1.52
C ILE A 108 -66.81 38.12 1.59
N SER A 109 -66.30 37.52 0.50
CA SER A 109 -65.91 36.10 0.49
C SER A 109 -64.72 35.85 1.40
N THR A 110 -64.85 34.92 2.35
CA THR A 110 -63.79 34.59 3.33
C THR A 110 -62.77 33.59 2.79
N VAL A 111 -62.74 33.37 1.46
CA VAL A 111 -61.79 32.44 0.83
C VAL A 111 -60.38 32.89 1.15
N THR A 112 -59.51 31.97 1.52
CA THR A 112 -58.10 32.28 1.78
C THR A 112 -57.24 31.61 0.72
N PHE A 113 -56.07 32.17 0.45
CA PHE A 113 -55.11 31.56 -0.44
C PHE A 113 -53.92 31.05 0.35
N THR A 114 -53.32 29.98 -0.15
CA THR A 114 -51.98 29.56 0.26
C THR A 114 -51.08 29.61 -0.95
N ILE A 115 -49.90 30.20 -0.80
CA ILE A 115 -48.86 30.11 -1.82
C ILE A 115 -47.98 28.94 -1.43
N PHE A 116 -47.92 27.91 -2.28
CA PHE A 116 -47.04 26.78 -2.09
C PHE A 116 -45.82 26.89 -2.98
N PHE A 117 -44.64 26.50 -2.47
CA PHE A 117 -43.42 26.38 -3.26
C PHE A 117 -42.98 24.93 -3.39
N SER A 118 -42.43 24.62 -4.55
CA SER A 118 -41.74 23.38 -4.88
C SER A 118 -40.27 23.68 -5.17
N VAL A 119 -39.38 22.78 -4.73
CA VAL A 119 -37.94 22.79 -5.08
C VAL A 119 -37.54 21.55 -5.90
N ASP A 120 -38.53 20.79 -6.38
CA ASP A 120 -38.37 19.54 -7.13
C ASP A 120 -39.02 19.60 -8.53
N GLY A 121 -39.16 20.81 -9.07
CA GLY A 121 -39.74 21.03 -10.40
C GLY A 121 -41.26 20.86 -10.47
N GLY A 122 -41.96 20.95 -9.32
CA GLY A 122 -43.41 20.87 -9.21
C GLY A 122 -43.97 19.47 -8.93
N LEU A 123 -43.12 18.51 -8.53
CA LEU A 123 -43.56 17.17 -8.16
C LEU A 123 -44.26 17.17 -6.78
N THR A 124 -43.77 17.97 -5.84
CA THR A 124 -44.38 18.18 -4.53
C THR A 124 -44.38 19.65 -4.12
N PHE A 125 -45.33 20.05 -3.26
CA PHE A 125 -45.51 21.44 -2.79
C PHE A 125 -45.48 21.55 -1.26
N PRO A 126 -44.36 21.16 -0.59
CA PRO A 126 -44.32 21.05 0.87
C PRO A 126 -44.17 22.40 1.60
N ILE A 127 -43.80 23.48 0.91
CA ILE A 127 -43.52 24.77 1.51
C ILE A 127 -44.76 25.66 1.41
N SER A 128 -45.47 25.87 2.51
CA SER A 128 -46.66 26.73 2.54
C SER A 128 -46.35 28.13 3.08
N VAL A 129 -46.69 29.16 2.33
CA VAL A 129 -46.62 30.57 2.73
C VAL A 129 -48.06 31.09 2.83
N PRO A 130 -48.56 31.37 4.06
CA PRO A 130 -49.90 31.92 4.24
C PRO A 130 -50.06 33.26 3.51
N PHE A 131 -51.15 33.42 2.77
CA PHE A 131 -51.47 34.66 2.08
C PHE A 131 -52.69 35.32 2.75
N THR A 132 -52.58 36.62 3.04
CA THR A 132 -53.67 37.40 3.66
C THR A 132 -54.30 38.33 2.65
N ASN A 133 -55.61 38.20 2.47
CA ASN A 133 -56.38 39.02 1.53
C ASN A 133 -56.43 40.50 1.96
N SER A 134 -56.52 41.39 0.96
CA SER A 134 -56.85 42.80 1.16
C SER A 134 -58.34 42.97 1.50
N ALA A 135 -58.72 44.21 1.85
CA ALA A 135 -60.11 44.59 2.06
C ALA A 135 -60.95 44.30 0.80
N ALA A 136 -62.15 43.73 0.99
CA ALA A 136 -63.12 43.53 -0.08
C ALA A 136 -63.86 44.84 -0.37
N ASN A 137 -63.28 45.68 -1.22
CA ASN A 137 -63.80 47.01 -1.52
C ASN A 137 -63.71 47.39 -3.00
N CYS A 138 -63.45 46.43 -3.89
CA CYS A 138 -63.29 46.66 -5.31
C CYS A 138 -62.18 47.66 -5.68
N THR A 139 -61.08 47.63 -4.92
CA THR A 139 -59.88 48.40 -5.24
C THR A 139 -58.66 47.51 -5.28
N TRP A 140 -57.73 47.83 -6.18
CA TRP A 140 -56.41 47.21 -6.21
C TRP A 140 -55.61 47.63 -5.00
N THR A 141 -54.94 46.66 -4.38
CA THR A 141 -54.06 46.88 -3.22
C THR A 141 -52.73 46.17 -3.46
N ALA A 142 -51.62 46.89 -3.31
CA ALA A 142 -50.31 46.26 -3.24
C ALA A 142 -50.21 45.40 -1.99
N VAL A 143 -49.85 44.13 -2.14
CA VAL A 143 -49.62 43.25 -1.01
C VAL A 143 -48.30 43.64 -0.34
N PRO A 144 -48.26 43.79 0.99
CA PRO A 144 -46.99 43.96 1.71
C PRO A 144 -46.02 42.85 1.32
N SER A 145 -44.75 43.20 1.08
CA SER A 145 -43.73 42.26 0.61
C SER A 145 -43.70 40.98 1.46
N ILE A 146 -43.90 39.83 0.81
CA ILE A 146 -43.95 38.53 1.46
C ILE A 146 -42.53 37.99 1.53
N THR A 147 -42.01 37.77 2.75
CA THR A 147 -40.72 37.09 2.94
C THR A 147 -40.89 35.60 2.69
N LEU A 148 -40.07 35.04 1.81
CA LEU A 148 -40.13 33.62 1.46
C LEU A 148 -39.16 32.80 2.33
N PRO A 149 -39.47 31.52 2.63
CA PRO A 149 -38.61 30.69 3.46
C PRO A 149 -37.24 30.41 2.82
N SER A 150 -36.16 30.37 3.63
CA SER A 150 -34.80 30.13 3.12
C SER A 150 -34.60 28.78 2.43
N SER A 151 -35.55 27.84 2.55
CA SER A 151 -35.53 26.56 1.84
C SER A 151 -35.65 26.71 0.32
N ILE A 152 -36.13 27.86 -0.18
CA ILE A 152 -36.16 28.16 -1.62
C ILE A 152 -34.92 28.92 -2.10
N ASP A 153 -33.99 29.28 -1.21
CA ASP A 153 -32.75 29.96 -1.57
C ASP A 153 -31.80 28.97 -2.28
N ASN A 154 -31.04 29.48 -3.25
CA ASN A 154 -29.99 28.73 -3.95
C ASN A 154 -30.45 27.40 -4.59
N GLN A 155 -31.66 27.35 -5.14
CA GLN A 155 -32.23 26.16 -5.78
C GLN A 155 -32.15 26.26 -7.31
N SER A 156 -31.84 25.14 -7.97
CA SER A 156 -31.77 25.07 -9.44
C SER A 156 -33.15 25.03 -10.09
N GLN A 157 -34.17 24.56 -9.37
CA GLN A 157 -35.53 24.37 -9.88
C GLN A 157 -36.54 24.75 -8.80
N VAL A 158 -37.21 25.89 -8.96
CA VAL A 158 -38.28 26.37 -8.09
C VAL A 158 -39.51 26.67 -8.93
N CYS A 159 -40.69 26.28 -8.48
CA CYS A 159 -41.95 26.85 -8.97
C CYS A 159 -42.86 27.12 -7.77
N PHE A 160 -43.87 27.95 -7.97
CA PHE A 160 -44.88 28.17 -6.95
C PHE A 160 -46.28 27.94 -7.49
N GLN A 161 -47.18 27.69 -6.56
CA GLN A 161 -48.58 27.46 -6.81
C GLN A 161 -49.40 28.41 -5.93
N ILE A 162 -50.34 29.14 -6.53
CA ILE A 162 -51.35 29.89 -5.78
C ILE A 162 -52.58 29.01 -5.68
N ALA A 163 -52.96 28.64 -4.47
CA ALA A 163 -54.05 27.68 -4.22
C ALA A 163 -55.16 28.30 -3.37
N LEU A 164 -56.40 27.99 -3.72
CA LEU A 164 -57.61 28.38 -3.00
C LEU A 164 -57.89 27.42 -1.85
N ASN A 165 -57.98 27.94 -0.63
CA ASN A 165 -58.36 27.16 0.54
C ASN A 165 -59.89 27.18 0.74
N GLY A 166 -60.63 26.42 -0.08
CA GLY A 166 -62.08 26.21 0.07
C GLY A 166 -62.96 27.41 -0.35
N GLY A 167 -64.04 27.12 -1.08
CA GLY A 167 -65.00 28.13 -1.58
C GLY A 167 -66.11 28.45 -0.59
N SER A 168 -66.75 29.62 -0.74
CA SER A 168 -67.92 30.04 0.05
C SER A 168 -69.26 29.83 -0.67
N GLY A 169 -69.22 29.31 -1.91
CA GLY A 169 -70.40 29.11 -2.76
C GLY A 169 -71.01 30.41 -3.33
N ASN A 170 -70.31 31.54 -3.19
CA ASN A 170 -70.73 32.85 -3.69
C ASN A 170 -69.87 33.24 -4.90
N SER A 171 -70.48 33.75 -5.98
CA SER A 171 -69.77 34.29 -7.16
C SER A 171 -68.92 35.52 -6.76
N ALA A 172 -67.68 35.28 -6.33
CA ALA A 172 -66.73 36.32 -5.94
C ALA A 172 -65.43 36.18 -6.73
N PHE A 173 -64.89 37.33 -7.13
CA PHE A 173 -63.68 37.42 -7.93
C PHE A 173 -62.51 37.89 -7.07
N HIS A 174 -61.38 37.21 -7.27
CA HIS A 174 -60.08 37.62 -6.77
C HIS A 174 -59.13 37.68 -7.95
N ALA A 175 -58.40 38.79 -8.08
CA ALA A 175 -57.42 38.95 -9.13
C ALA A 175 -56.05 39.27 -8.55
N PHE A 176 -55.02 38.76 -9.24
CA PHE A 176 -53.62 39.00 -8.93
C PHE A 176 -52.95 39.60 -10.17
N ASP A 177 -52.02 40.51 -9.94
CA ASP A 177 -51.24 41.13 -11.00
C ASP A 177 -49.82 41.49 -10.50
N ASP A 178 -48.91 41.71 -11.44
CA ASP A 178 -47.51 42.11 -11.22
C ASP A 178 -46.79 41.24 -10.19
N ILE A 179 -46.88 39.91 -10.37
CA ILE A 179 -46.18 38.98 -9.48
C ILE A 179 -44.69 39.09 -9.75
N ASN A 180 -43.94 39.50 -8.75
CA ASN A 180 -42.51 39.68 -8.83
C ASN A 180 -41.82 39.01 -7.64
N ILE A 181 -41.03 37.97 -7.90
CA ILE A 181 -40.13 37.36 -6.93
C ILE A 181 -38.73 37.92 -7.16
N SER A 182 -38.11 38.40 -6.09
CA SER A 182 -36.76 38.92 -6.11
C SER A 182 -35.91 38.32 -5.00
N GLY A 183 -34.60 38.24 -5.25
CA GLY A 183 -33.63 37.73 -4.30
C GLY A 183 -32.37 38.57 -4.31
N VAL A 184 -31.61 38.53 -3.22
CA VAL A 184 -30.32 39.18 -3.14
C VAL A 184 -29.28 38.31 -3.85
N GLN A 185 -28.59 38.86 -4.86
CA GLN A 185 -27.45 38.21 -5.47
C GLN A 185 -26.28 38.13 -4.49
N SER A 186 -25.76 36.92 -4.28
CA SER A 186 -24.52 36.68 -3.52
C SER A 186 -23.35 37.39 -4.21
N PRO A 187 -22.64 38.31 -3.54
CA PRO A 187 -21.52 38.99 -4.17
C PRO A 187 -20.30 38.07 -4.29
N VAL A 188 -19.60 38.18 -5.41
CA VAL A 188 -18.36 37.44 -5.72
C VAL A 188 -17.21 38.43 -5.75
N PHE A 189 -16.07 38.07 -5.17
CA PHE A 189 -14.86 38.89 -5.14
C PHE A 189 -13.63 38.07 -5.52
N TYR A 190 -12.75 38.66 -6.31
CA TYR A 190 -11.48 38.09 -6.75
C TYR A 190 -10.33 38.94 -6.19
N TYR A 191 -9.29 38.27 -5.72
CA TYR A 191 -8.05 38.94 -5.32
C TYR A 191 -7.30 39.47 -6.56
N LYS A 192 -6.73 40.66 -6.47
CA LYS A 192 -5.98 41.33 -7.57
C LYS A 192 -4.68 40.61 -7.97
N GLY A 193 -4.22 39.65 -7.17
CA GLY A 193 -2.92 39.01 -7.35
C GLY A 193 -1.74 39.81 -6.78
N THR A 194 -1.97 41.05 -6.33
CA THR A 194 -0.95 41.94 -5.77
C THR A 194 -1.46 42.64 -4.50
N GLY A 195 -0.52 43.02 -3.62
CA GLY A 195 -0.82 43.63 -2.33
C GLY A 195 -0.94 42.61 -1.19
N ALA A 196 -1.46 43.07 -0.05
CA ALA A 196 -1.75 42.24 1.12
C ALA A 196 -3.15 41.62 1.00
N LEU A 197 -3.29 40.33 1.32
CA LEU A 197 -4.53 39.57 1.11
C LEU A 197 -5.66 40.01 2.06
N ASP A 198 -5.32 40.46 3.26
CA ASP A 198 -6.24 40.96 4.30
C ASP A 198 -6.71 42.40 4.11
N VAL A 199 -6.26 43.06 3.04
CA VAL A 199 -6.67 44.43 2.71
C VAL A 199 -7.79 44.40 1.68
N PHE A 200 -8.98 44.90 2.05
CA PHE A 200 -10.16 44.93 1.18
C PHE A 200 -9.90 45.52 -0.20
N ALA A 201 -9.14 46.62 -0.27
CA ALA A 201 -8.82 47.32 -1.51
C ALA A 201 -8.08 46.46 -2.55
N ASN A 202 -7.56 45.29 -2.16
CA ASN A 202 -6.90 44.33 -3.05
C ASN A 202 -7.86 43.27 -3.60
N TRP A 203 -9.17 43.45 -3.42
CA TRP A 203 -10.22 42.60 -3.93
C TRP A 203 -11.21 43.41 -4.78
N GLY A 204 -11.89 42.74 -5.70
CA GLY A 204 -12.95 43.34 -6.50
C GLY A 204 -13.79 42.30 -7.23
N PRO A 205 -15.00 42.66 -7.69
CA PRO A 205 -15.96 41.71 -8.26
C PRO A 205 -15.61 41.24 -9.67
N ASN A 206 -14.72 41.93 -10.37
CA ASN A 206 -14.25 41.50 -11.68
C ASN A 206 -13.20 40.39 -11.53
N PRO A 207 -13.08 39.45 -12.49
CA PRO A 207 -12.12 38.35 -12.40
C PRO A 207 -10.65 38.77 -12.21
N ASP A 208 -10.28 39.98 -12.62
CA ASP A 208 -8.94 40.57 -12.43
C ASP A 208 -8.76 41.23 -11.04
N GLY A 209 -9.76 41.15 -10.17
CA GLY A 209 -9.81 41.78 -8.86
C GLY A 209 -10.07 43.29 -8.88
N SER A 210 -10.43 43.87 -10.03
CA SER A 210 -10.84 45.26 -10.13
C SER A 210 -12.31 45.47 -9.75
N GLY A 211 -12.72 46.73 -9.59
CA GLY A 211 -14.07 47.13 -9.20
C GLY A 211 -14.16 47.58 -7.74
N THR A 212 -15.38 47.59 -7.19
CA THR A 212 -15.61 48.05 -5.81
C THR A 212 -15.20 46.96 -4.81
N PRO A 213 -14.29 47.24 -3.87
CA PRO A 213 -13.87 46.29 -2.85
C PRO A 213 -15.02 45.74 -1.99
N PRO A 214 -14.88 44.54 -1.41
CA PRO A 214 -15.75 44.09 -0.33
C PRO A 214 -15.62 45.03 0.87
N THR A 215 -16.68 45.16 1.67
CA THR A 215 -16.66 45.93 2.92
C THR A 215 -16.24 45.10 4.13
N THR A 216 -16.44 43.78 4.07
CA THR A 216 -16.00 42.80 5.08
C THR A 216 -15.72 41.45 4.40
N PHE A 217 -15.03 40.56 5.12
CA PHE A 217 -14.87 39.14 4.75
C PHE A 217 -15.84 38.21 5.49
N THR A 218 -16.75 38.77 6.29
CA THR A 218 -17.51 38.03 7.32
C THR A 218 -19.02 38.07 7.11
N THR A 219 -19.50 38.85 6.15
CA THR A 219 -20.92 38.88 5.76
C THR A 219 -21.35 37.56 5.12
N VAL A 220 -22.61 37.19 5.35
CA VAL A 220 -23.21 35.94 4.83
C VAL A 220 -23.28 35.94 3.31
N ALA A 221 -23.32 34.74 2.72
CA ALA A 221 -23.50 34.52 1.28
C ALA A 221 -22.50 35.27 0.37
N GLN A 222 -21.23 35.35 0.77
CA GLN A 222 -20.17 35.93 -0.06
C GLN A 222 -19.25 34.87 -0.65
N THR A 223 -18.83 35.06 -1.90
CA THR A 223 -17.85 34.19 -2.54
C THR A 223 -16.54 34.94 -2.77
N PHE A 224 -15.42 34.31 -2.42
CA PHE A 224 -14.08 34.87 -2.55
C PHE A 224 -13.18 33.93 -3.36
N TYR A 225 -12.41 34.47 -4.30
CA TYR A 225 -11.39 33.74 -5.07
C TYR A 225 -10.00 34.32 -4.82
N ILE A 226 -9.11 33.49 -4.29
CA ILE A 226 -7.67 33.75 -4.27
C ILE A 226 -7.11 33.30 -5.62
N THR A 227 -6.78 34.26 -6.49
CA THR A 227 -6.38 34.05 -7.89
C THR A 227 -5.39 35.14 -8.35
N ASN A 228 -5.11 35.22 -9.66
CA ASN A 228 -4.32 36.25 -10.34
C ASN A 228 -2.84 36.31 -9.92
N ALA A 229 -2.34 35.25 -9.28
CA ALA A 229 -0.94 35.06 -8.95
C ALA A 229 -0.58 33.58 -9.03
N SER A 230 0.67 33.27 -9.37
CA SER A 230 1.19 31.89 -9.34
C SER A 230 1.57 31.45 -7.93
N SER A 231 1.85 32.40 -7.03
CA SER A 231 2.13 32.13 -5.62
C SER A 231 1.70 33.29 -4.74
N ILE A 232 1.11 32.96 -3.59
CA ILE A 232 0.72 33.90 -2.53
C ILE A 232 1.23 33.36 -1.21
N ASN A 233 1.87 34.23 -0.41
CA ASN A 233 2.31 33.90 0.93
C ASN A 233 1.66 34.86 1.93
N PHE A 234 1.05 34.33 2.98
CA PHE A 234 0.35 35.12 3.99
C PHE A 234 1.31 36.02 4.80
N ASN A 235 2.64 35.83 4.73
CA ASN A 235 3.62 36.79 5.26
C ASN A 235 3.49 38.20 4.65
N ASN A 236 2.83 38.33 3.50
CA ASN A 236 2.56 39.62 2.86
C ASN A 236 1.29 40.31 3.42
N MET A 237 0.59 39.71 4.38
CA MET A 237 -0.56 40.33 5.04
C MET A 237 -0.14 41.42 6.03
N THR A 238 -1.07 42.33 6.33
CA THR A 238 -0.85 43.38 7.32
C THR A 238 -1.10 42.92 8.76
N THR A 239 -1.87 41.84 8.91
CA THR A 239 -2.23 41.23 10.18
C THR A 239 -1.85 39.75 10.19
N ASN A 240 -1.62 39.20 11.37
CA ASN A 240 -1.25 37.79 11.50
C ASN A 240 -2.44 36.83 11.27
N ASN A 241 -3.67 37.33 11.15
CA ASN A 241 -4.89 36.51 11.09
C ASN A 241 -5.79 36.95 9.95
N MET A 242 -6.17 36.03 9.07
CA MET A 242 -7.26 36.25 8.11
C MET A 242 -8.49 35.49 8.53
N THR A 243 -9.66 36.12 8.53
CA THR A 243 -10.94 35.44 8.80
C THR A 243 -11.89 35.62 7.63
N PHE A 244 -12.39 34.50 7.10
CA PHE A 244 -13.57 34.45 6.24
C PHE A 244 -14.70 33.77 7.00
N SER A 245 -15.87 34.40 7.02
CA SER A 245 -17.03 33.88 7.73
C SER A 245 -18.34 34.24 7.05
N GLY A 246 -19.44 33.74 7.60
CA GLY A 246 -20.79 34.00 7.11
C GLY A 246 -21.40 32.75 6.53
N ASN A 247 -22.63 32.44 6.95
CA ASN A 247 -23.34 31.27 6.47
C ASN A 247 -23.56 31.35 4.96
N GLY A 248 -23.28 30.27 4.24
CA GLY A 248 -23.36 30.22 2.77
C GLY A 248 -22.22 30.94 2.04
N SER A 249 -21.21 31.44 2.75
CA SER A 249 -20.02 32.03 2.12
C SER A 249 -19.02 30.95 1.69
N MET A 250 -18.20 31.23 0.66
CA MET A 250 -17.18 30.31 0.15
C MET A 250 -15.86 31.03 -0.15
N LEU A 251 -14.75 30.41 0.24
CA LEU A 251 -13.40 30.79 -0.17
C LEU A 251 -12.84 29.73 -1.13
N TYR A 252 -12.47 30.17 -2.33
CA TYR A 252 -11.84 29.34 -3.35
C TYR A 252 -10.38 29.70 -3.51
N ILE A 253 -9.49 28.70 -3.47
CA ILE A 253 -8.10 28.84 -3.87
C ILE A 253 -7.97 28.39 -5.32
N GLY A 254 -7.59 29.31 -6.20
CA GLY A 254 -7.51 29.11 -7.64
C GLY A 254 -8.86 29.08 -8.34
N THR A 255 -8.83 29.09 -9.67
CA THR A 255 -10.02 29.01 -10.54
C THR A 255 -10.23 27.63 -11.18
N GLY A 256 -9.30 26.69 -10.96
CA GLY A 256 -9.31 25.37 -11.60
C GLY A 256 -8.54 25.30 -12.92
N THR A 257 -8.12 26.43 -13.48
CA THR A 257 -7.52 26.52 -14.83
C THR A 257 -6.05 26.94 -14.85
N THR A 258 -5.55 27.53 -13.76
CA THR A 258 -4.17 28.02 -13.65
C THR A 258 -3.54 27.54 -12.35
N ASN A 259 -2.23 27.29 -12.38
CA ASN A 259 -1.48 26.90 -11.19
C ASN A 259 -1.36 28.07 -10.21
N ILE A 260 -1.64 27.80 -8.95
CA ILE A 260 -1.42 28.74 -7.85
C ILE A 260 -0.98 27.98 -6.60
N ASN A 261 0.02 28.51 -5.88
CA ASN A 261 0.40 28.02 -4.55
C ASN A 261 0.12 29.08 -3.48
N VAL A 262 -0.77 28.77 -2.55
CA VAL A 262 -1.04 29.61 -1.36
C VAL A 262 -0.33 29.02 -0.15
N THR A 263 0.55 29.79 0.48
CA THR A 263 1.29 29.38 1.68
C THR A 263 0.76 30.07 2.94
N ILE A 264 0.39 29.28 3.94
CA ILE A 264 0.11 29.71 5.31
C ILE A 264 1.38 29.47 6.15
N PRO A 265 2.18 30.52 6.44
CA PRO A 265 3.42 30.42 7.19
C PRO A 265 3.15 30.14 8.67
N THR A 266 4.18 29.76 9.42
CA THR A 266 4.11 29.50 10.88
C THR A 266 3.56 30.66 11.70
N THR A 267 3.72 31.89 11.22
CA THR A 267 3.37 33.14 11.92
C THR A 267 1.96 33.64 11.66
N HIS A 268 1.25 33.08 10.67
CA HIS A 268 -0.07 33.56 10.26
C HIS A 268 -1.12 32.45 10.28
N THR A 269 -2.37 32.79 10.57
CA THR A 269 -3.48 31.84 10.59
C THR A 269 -4.60 32.24 9.64
N LEU A 270 -5.17 31.25 8.95
CA LEU A 270 -6.40 31.37 8.18
C LEU A 270 -7.55 30.75 8.97
N PHE A 271 -8.55 31.56 9.31
CA PHE A 271 -9.81 31.12 9.90
C PHE A 271 -10.89 31.10 8.83
N VAL A 272 -11.50 29.93 8.61
CA VAL A 272 -12.71 29.77 7.79
C VAL A 272 -13.78 29.21 8.72
N ASN A 273 -14.73 30.05 9.12
CA ASN A 273 -15.67 29.74 10.21
C ASN A 273 -17.08 30.31 9.93
N GLY A 274 -18.00 30.18 10.90
CA GLY A 274 -19.33 30.79 10.81
C GLY A 274 -20.19 30.31 9.64
N GLY A 275 -20.00 29.06 9.19
CA GLY A 275 -20.71 28.47 8.04
C GLY A 275 -20.07 28.74 6.67
N CYS A 276 -18.89 29.38 6.62
CA CYS A 276 -18.12 29.52 5.40
C CYS A 276 -17.39 28.22 5.05
N GLY A 277 -17.31 27.87 3.76
CA GLY A 277 -16.52 26.75 3.25
C GLY A 277 -15.20 27.19 2.60
N LEU A 278 -14.22 26.29 2.57
CA LEU A 278 -12.95 26.46 1.85
C LEU A 278 -12.86 25.40 0.76
N GLN A 279 -12.55 25.80 -0.47
CA GLN A 279 -12.29 24.87 -1.56
C GLN A 279 -10.93 25.12 -2.19
N VAL A 280 -10.13 24.05 -2.33
CA VAL A 280 -8.88 24.08 -3.11
C VAL A 280 -9.19 23.49 -4.49
N ASN A 281 -9.11 24.31 -5.52
CA ASN A 281 -9.49 23.91 -6.87
C ASN A 281 -8.39 23.11 -7.59
N ASN A 282 -8.74 22.53 -8.74
CA ASN A 282 -7.78 21.91 -9.65
C ASN A 282 -6.57 22.84 -9.93
N GLN A 283 -5.37 22.28 -9.97
CA GLN A 283 -4.08 22.97 -10.14
C GLN A 283 -3.69 23.95 -9.00
N ALA A 284 -4.49 24.06 -7.95
CA ALA A 284 -4.14 24.84 -6.77
C ALA A 284 -3.42 23.97 -5.72
N THR A 285 -2.40 24.55 -5.09
CA THR A 285 -1.72 23.98 -3.92
C THR A 285 -1.97 24.86 -2.71
N LEU A 286 -2.34 24.26 -1.58
CA LEU A 286 -2.33 24.90 -0.27
C LEU A 286 -1.15 24.35 0.53
N THR A 287 -0.14 25.18 0.73
CA THR A 287 1.04 24.87 1.54
C THR A 287 0.82 25.33 2.98
N LEU A 288 0.90 24.39 3.93
CA LEU A 288 0.68 24.61 5.35
C LEU A 288 2.01 24.53 6.08
N GLN A 289 2.45 25.62 6.72
CA GLN A 289 3.58 25.61 7.66
C GLN A 289 3.12 25.86 9.10
N ASN A 290 1.86 26.29 9.29
CA ASN A 290 1.24 26.46 10.60
C ASN A 290 0.66 25.13 11.13
N THR A 291 0.56 24.99 12.46
CA THR A 291 -0.17 23.90 13.14
C THR A 291 -1.66 24.18 13.30
N LEU A 292 -2.08 25.44 13.13
CA LEU A 292 -3.45 25.91 13.10
C LEU A 292 -3.84 26.25 11.66
N PHE A 293 -4.69 25.43 11.07
CA PHE A 293 -5.19 25.58 9.71
C PHE A 293 -6.67 25.17 9.63
N PRO A 294 -7.40 25.56 8.57
CA PRO A 294 -8.80 25.20 8.42
C PRO A 294 -9.01 23.69 8.36
N THR A 295 -9.87 23.16 9.24
CA THR A 295 -10.23 21.73 9.26
C THR A 295 -11.72 21.48 9.06
N SER A 296 -12.57 22.50 9.15
CA SER A 296 -14.03 22.41 8.96
C SER A 296 -14.44 22.94 7.58
N SER A 297 -15.41 22.26 6.95
CA SER A 297 -15.99 22.67 5.65
C SER A 297 -14.95 22.86 4.54
N VAL A 298 -13.93 22.00 4.49
CA VAL A 298 -12.90 22.00 3.45
C VAL A 298 -13.28 21.01 2.34
N THR A 299 -13.20 21.44 1.09
CA THR A 299 -13.38 20.61 -0.11
C THR A 299 -12.10 20.64 -0.93
N LEU A 300 -11.54 19.47 -1.24
CA LEU A 300 -10.38 19.34 -2.10
C LEU A 300 -10.83 18.75 -3.43
N MET A 301 -10.66 19.50 -4.52
CA MET A 301 -11.10 19.07 -5.85
C MET A 301 -10.07 18.12 -6.48
N THR A 302 -10.51 17.32 -7.44
CA THR A 302 -9.60 16.59 -8.33
C THR A 302 -8.57 17.55 -8.94
N GLY A 303 -7.29 17.17 -8.88
CA GLY A 303 -6.16 17.98 -9.33
C GLY A 303 -5.66 19.04 -8.34
N SER A 304 -6.21 19.11 -7.13
CA SER A 304 -5.69 19.96 -6.05
C SER A 304 -4.58 19.27 -5.24
N ALA A 305 -3.75 20.07 -4.57
CA ALA A 305 -2.69 19.57 -3.71
C ALA A 305 -2.69 20.23 -2.32
N ILE A 306 -2.41 19.45 -1.29
CA ILE A 306 -2.05 19.95 0.05
C ILE A 306 -0.60 19.60 0.33
N ASP A 307 0.20 20.61 0.68
CA ASP A 307 1.59 20.42 1.11
C ASP A 307 1.74 20.71 2.60
N TYR A 308 1.99 19.67 3.39
CA TYR A 308 2.32 19.77 4.80
C TYR A 308 3.83 20.08 4.95
N ASN A 309 4.13 21.36 5.11
CA ASN A 309 5.47 21.94 5.14
C ASN A 309 5.85 22.46 6.55
N GLN A 310 5.34 21.82 7.60
CA GLN A 310 5.75 22.11 8.97
C GLN A 310 7.15 21.54 9.22
N SER A 311 8.02 22.32 9.87
CA SER A 311 9.42 21.93 10.07
C SER A 311 9.60 20.77 11.05
N SER A 312 8.71 20.62 12.04
CA SER A 312 8.79 19.60 13.08
C SER A 312 7.44 19.39 13.79
N GLY A 313 7.38 18.39 14.67
CA GLY A 313 6.20 18.08 15.49
C GLY A 313 5.31 17.00 14.89
N THR A 314 4.09 16.87 15.43
CA THR A 314 3.04 16.00 14.88
C THR A 314 1.81 16.84 14.60
N ILE A 315 1.25 16.72 13.39
CA ILE A 315 0.03 17.43 12.98
C ILE A 315 -0.99 16.48 12.39
N ASN A 316 -2.27 16.83 12.51
CA ASN A 316 -3.35 16.07 11.89
C ASN A 316 -3.51 16.46 10.42
N THR A 317 -3.88 15.51 9.56
CA THR A 317 -4.35 15.83 8.21
C THR A 317 -5.67 16.62 8.28
N ILE A 318 -5.96 17.43 7.27
CA ILE A 318 -7.33 17.88 6.99
C ILE A 318 -8.18 16.60 6.80
N PRO A 319 -9.31 16.42 7.52
CA PRO A 319 -10.02 15.14 7.59
C PRO A 319 -10.93 14.90 6.37
N VAL A 320 -10.39 15.06 5.17
CA VAL A 320 -11.05 14.83 3.89
C VAL A 320 -10.12 14.08 2.95
N THR A 321 -10.67 13.45 1.92
CA THR A 321 -9.87 12.82 0.86
C THR A 321 -8.97 13.86 0.19
N HIS A 322 -7.69 13.54 0.04
CA HIS A 322 -6.74 14.37 -0.69
C HIS A 322 -6.61 13.85 -2.11
N TYR A 323 -6.52 14.76 -3.08
CA TYR A 323 -6.12 14.36 -4.43
C TYR A 323 -4.60 14.14 -4.47
N ASP A 324 -3.80 15.22 -4.39
CA ASP A 324 -2.36 15.14 -4.13
C ASP A 324 -2.05 15.54 -2.67
N MET A 325 -1.18 14.77 -2.03
CA MET A 325 -0.66 15.03 -0.69
C MET A 325 0.86 15.07 -0.73
N LEU A 326 1.42 16.20 -0.30
CA LEU A 326 2.85 16.40 -0.14
C LEU A 326 3.17 16.54 1.36
N ILE A 327 4.28 15.96 1.78
CA ILE A 327 4.91 16.18 3.08
C ILE A 327 6.34 16.63 2.79
N SER A 328 6.49 17.92 2.49
CA SER A 328 7.78 18.53 2.20
C SER A 328 8.51 19.00 3.47
N GLY A 329 7.78 19.29 4.54
CA GLY A 329 8.31 19.66 5.85
C GLY A 329 8.84 18.46 6.63
N GLY A 330 9.47 18.69 7.78
CA GLY A 330 10.05 17.66 8.65
C GLY A 330 9.12 17.07 9.70
N ALA A 331 7.84 17.47 9.73
CA ALA A 331 6.86 16.98 10.72
C ALA A 331 6.33 15.57 10.43
N ASP A 332 5.80 14.92 11.47
CA ASP A 332 4.94 13.75 11.36
C ASP A 332 3.50 14.21 11.04
N VAL A 333 2.94 13.77 9.91
CA VAL A 333 1.55 14.06 9.51
C VAL A 333 0.70 12.81 9.73
N THR A 334 -0.32 12.90 10.59
CA THR A 334 -1.15 11.76 10.98
C THR A 334 -2.61 11.98 10.64
N SER A 335 -3.34 10.92 10.27
CA SER A 335 -4.80 10.93 10.25
C SER A 335 -5.31 10.13 11.45
N ILE A 336 -6.40 10.58 12.09
CA ILE A 336 -7.04 9.86 13.22
C ILE A 336 -8.26 9.05 12.80
N THR A 337 -8.76 9.26 11.58
CA THR A 337 -9.83 8.51 10.93
C THR A 337 -9.32 7.81 9.68
N THR A 338 -10.19 7.04 9.03
CA THR A 338 -9.93 6.55 7.68
C THR A 338 -9.57 7.72 6.76
N PHE A 339 -8.53 7.54 5.95
CA PHE A 339 -7.93 8.60 5.14
C PHE A 339 -7.52 8.08 3.77
N THR A 340 -7.67 8.90 2.74
CA THR A 340 -7.40 8.53 1.34
C THR A 340 -6.59 9.62 0.65
N VAL A 341 -5.56 9.19 -0.10
CA VAL A 341 -4.87 9.99 -1.12
C VAL A 341 -5.15 9.35 -2.48
N GLU A 342 -5.84 10.07 -3.36
CA GLU A 342 -6.33 9.55 -4.64
C GLU A 342 -5.24 9.47 -5.71
N ASN A 343 -4.33 10.45 -5.72
CA ASN A 343 -3.31 10.58 -6.75
C ASN A 343 -1.91 10.50 -6.11
N ASN A 344 -1.13 11.59 -6.03
CA ASN A 344 0.24 11.51 -5.56
C ASN A 344 0.35 11.60 -4.04
N LEU A 345 1.07 10.65 -3.44
CA LEU A 345 1.70 10.83 -2.13
C LEU A 345 3.20 11.09 -2.32
N ILE A 346 3.67 12.27 -1.91
CA ILE A 346 5.08 12.65 -1.98
C ILE A 346 5.58 13.01 -0.58
N ILE A 347 6.60 12.29 -0.09
CA ILE A 347 7.20 12.53 1.23
C ILE A 347 8.69 12.79 1.04
N THR A 348 9.17 13.98 1.43
CA THR A 348 10.56 14.41 1.17
C THR A 348 11.41 14.51 2.44
N ASN A 349 10.85 15.01 3.55
CA ASN A 349 11.62 15.21 4.79
C ASN A 349 10.92 14.65 6.03
N GLY A 350 9.60 14.78 6.11
CA GLY A 350 8.81 14.36 7.27
C GLY A 350 8.35 12.91 7.16
N SER A 351 7.25 12.60 7.81
CA SER A 351 6.67 11.26 7.70
C SER A 351 5.16 11.31 7.67
N TYR A 352 4.55 10.41 6.89
CA TYR A 352 3.17 10.05 7.16
C TYR A 352 3.16 9.09 8.35
N LYS A 353 2.57 9.52 9.47
CA LYS A 353 2.47 8.76 10.71
C LYS A 353 1.11 8.08 10.80
N MET A 354 1.13 6.76 10.85
CA MET A 354 -0.09 5.96 11.02
C MET A 354 -0.62 6.09 12.45
N SER A 355 -1.94 6.20 12.61
CA SER A 355 -2.57 6.23 13.94
C SER A 355 -2.32 4.93 14.70
N THR A 356 -2.19 5.04 16.03
CA THR A 356 -2.17 3.89 16.94
C THR A 356 -3.42 3.82 17.81
N VAL A 357 -4.12 4.94 18.03
CA VAL A 357 -5.32 5.00 18.86
C VAL A 357 -6.25 6.12 18.34
N PRO A 358 -7.44 5.78 17.82
CA PRO A 358 -7.86 4.44 17.38
C PRO A 358 -7.10 4.02 16.11
N PRO A 359 -6.89 2.70 15.87
CA PRO A 359 -6.42 2.22 14.57
C PRO A 359 -7.43 2.60 13.48
N ASN A 360 -6.91 2.96 12.30
CA ASN A 360 -7.71 3.36 11.15
C ASN A 360 -7.21 2.67 9.87
N THR A 361 -7.81 3.01 8.73
CA THR A 361 -7.36 2.54 7.42
C THR A 361 -6.88 3.71 6.58
N VAL A 362 -5.73 3.53 5.94
CA VAL A 362 -5.13 4.52 5.06
C VAL A 362 -5.08 3.95 3.65
N TYR A 363 -5.63 4.68 2.68
CA TYR A 363 -5.64 4.31 1.28
C TYR A 363 -4.72 5.25 0.49
N PHE A 364 -3.74 4.67 -0.20
CA PHE A 364 -2.97 5.36 -1.22
C PHE A 364 -3.32 4.73 -2.56
N LEU A 365 -3.91 5.52 -3.46
CA LEU A 365 -4.50 5.04 -4.71
C LEU A 365 -3.66 5.36 -5.95
N GLY A 366 -2.82 6.39 -5.90
CA GLY A 366 -1.90 6.76 -6.97
C GLY A 366 -0.42 6.57 -6.61
N PRO A 367 0.50 7.26 -7.32
CA PRO A 367 1.94 7.12 -7.12
C PRO A 367 2.40 7.44 -5.70
N ILE A 368 3.41 6.70 -5.22
CA ILE A 368 4.04 6.94 -3.92
C ILE A 368 5.53 7.21 -4.13
N THR A 369 5.96 8.41 -3.78
CA THR A 369 7.35 8.84 -3.83
C THR A 369 7.85 9.17 -2.42
N THR A 370 8.87 8.45 -1.96
CA THR A 370 9.64 8.85 -0.78
C THR A 370 11.07 9.17 -1.19
N SER A 371 11.58 10.30 -0.71
CA SER A 371 12.94 10.77 -1.00
C SER A 371 13.50 11.48 0.23
N GLY A 372 14.79 11.84 0.23
CA GLY A 372 15.42 12.49 1.37
C GLY A 372 15.28 11.67 2.66
N SER A 373 14.69 12.28 3.69
CA SER A 373 14.35 11.61 4.96
C SER A 373 12.87 11.17 5.04
N GLY A 374 12.12 11.32 3.94
CA GLY A 374 10.71 10.96 3.85
C GLY A 374 10.43 9.49 4.15
N SER A 375 9.46 9.24 5.03
CA SER A 375 9.09 7.88 5.44
C SER A 375 7.60 7.70 5.76
N ILE A 376 7.17 6.44 5.87
CA ILE A 376 5.91 6.07 6.52
C ILE A 376 6.26 5.56 7.92
N LYS A 377 5.86 6.33 8.94
CA LYS A 377 6.03 5.95 10.33
C LYS A 377 4.87 5.05 10.74
N THR A 378 5.17 3.76 10.82
CA THR A 378 4.18 2.69 11.00
C THR A 378 3.58 2.66 12.41
N GLY A 379 2.41 2.03 12.51
CA GLY A 379 1.60 1.87 13.72
C GLY A 379 0.58 0.74 13.50
N ILE A 380 -0.38 0.56 14.40
CA ILE A 380 -1.31 -0.60 14.32
C ILE A 380 -2.46 -0.44 13.30
N SER A 381 -2.53 0.68 12.57
CA SER A 381 -3.49 0.89 11.47
C SER A 381 -3.29 -0.06 10.29
N LYS A 382 -4.30 -0.11 9.41
CA LYS A 382 -4.22 -0.75 8.10
C LYS A 382 -3.60 0.21 7.07
N LEU A 383 -2.58 -0.26 6.36
CA LEU A 383 -2.03 0.40 5.17
C LEU A 383 -2.53 -0.31 3.90
N ALA A 384 -3.23 0.40 3.03
CA ALA A 384 -3.73 -0.10 1.76
C ALA A 384 -3.11 0.69 0.60
N ILE A 385 -2.24 0.03 -0.16
CA ILE A 385 -1.65 0.54 -1.41
C ILE A 385 -2.40 -0.13 -2.56
N MET A 386 -3.29 0.63 -3.20
CA MET A 386 -4.22 0.12 -4.23
C MET A 386 -4.21 1.02 -5.47
N GLY A 387 -5.07 0.79 -6.45
CA GLY A 387 -5.22 1.69 -7.60
C GLY A 387 -4.10 1.55 -8.62
N SER A 388 -3.44 2.64 -9.02
CA SER A 388 -2.46 2.66 -10.10
C SER A 388 -1.26 3.57 -9.78
N GLY A 389 -0.29 3.69 -10.71
CA GLY A 389 0.87 4.55 -10.56
C GLY A 389 2.09 3.89 -9.89
N ALA A 390 3.27 4.49 -10.10
CA ALA A 390 4.54 3.97 -9.58
C ALA A 390 4.56 3.88 -8.05
N ILE A 391 5.03 2.75 -7.52
CA ILE A 391 5.45 2.65 -6.12
C ILE A 391 6.97 2.66 -6.16
N GLY A 392 7.59 3.62 -5.50
CA GLY A 392 9.05 3.68 -5.37
C GLY A 392 9.58 2.78 -4.26
N THR A 393 10.77 3.16 -3.77
CA THR A 393 11.23 2.70 -2.46
C THR A 393 10.42 3.42 -1.38
N VAL A 394 9.95 2.67 -0.38
CA VAL A 394 9.24 3.21 0.79
C VAL A 394 10.01 2.85 2.04
N ASN A 395 10.48 3.88 2.75
CA ASN A 395 11.08 3.70 4.07
C ASN A 395 9.98 3.59 5.12
N PHE A 396 9.97 2.50 5.87
CA PHE A 396 9.14 2.37 7.06
C PHE A 396 9.96 2.68 8.31
N THR A 397 9.42 3.52 9.19
CA THR A 397 10.05 3.87 10.47
C THR A 397 9.08 3.60 11.63
N GLY A 398 9.49 3.91 12.87
CA GLY A 398 8.71 3.60 14.06
C GLY A 398 8.81 2.13 14.43
N THR A 399 7.67 1.45 14.63
CA THR A 399 7.61 0.02 14.95
C THR A 399 8.04 -0.87 13.78
N GLN A 400 8.09 -0.32 12.56
CA GLN A 400 8.25 -1.05 11.29
C GLN A 400 7.20 -2.16 11.11
N ALA A 401 6.03 -1.96 11.71
CA ALA A 401 4.97 -2.94 11.75
C ALA A 401 3.60 -2.29 11.57
N VAL A 402 2.77 -2.88 10.71
CA VAL A 402 1.37 -2.50 10.53
C VAL A 402 0.43 -3.55 11.11
N GLY A 403 -0.79 -3.13 11.47
CA GLY A 403 -1.85 -4.07 11.83
C GLY A 403 -2.20 -4.93 10.62
N SER A 404 -2.65 -4.30 9.55
CA SER A 404 -2.98 -4.98 8.30
C SER A 404 -2.37 -4.29 7.09
N PHE A 405 -2.12 -5.06 6.03
CA PHE A 405 -1.52 -4.57 4.80
C PHE A 405 -2.28 -5.06 3.58
N THR A 406 -2.54 -4.17 2.64
CA THR A 406 -3.10 -4.50 1.32
C THR A 406 -2.20 -3.94 0.24
N LEU A 407 -1.79 -4.79 -0.70
CA LEU A 407 -1.09 -4.39 -1.92
C LEU A 407 -1.86 -4.92 -3.13
N ASP A 408 -2.61 -4.04 -3.77
CA ASP A 408 -3.43 -4.32 -4.95
C ASP A 408 -3.14 -3.32 -6.07
N ARG A 409 -1.96 -3.43 -6.67
CA ARG A 409 -1.51 -2.50 -7.70
C ARG A 409 -0.76 -3.23 -8.81
N SER A 410 -1.53 -3.71 -9.79
CA SER A 410 -1.05 -4.56 -10.87
C SER A 410 0.17 -3.99 -11.59
N GLY A 411 1.22 -4.81 -11.76
CA GLY A 411 2.45 -4.46 -12.48
C GLY A 411 3.42 -3.56 -11.71
N GLN A 412 3.02 -3.01 -10.57
CA GLN A 412 3.81 -2.07 -9.80
C GLN A 412 4.54 -2.76 -8.64
N THR A 413 5.71 -2.25 -8.28
CA THR A 413 6.59 -2.88 -7.29
C THR A 413 6.80 -1.99 -6.07
N LEU A 414 6.33 -2.42 -4.91
CA LEU A 414 6.74 -1.82 -3.64
C LEU A 414 8.16 -2.28 -3.31
N THR A 415 9.12 -1.35 -3.31
CA THR A 415 10.49 -1.66 -2.85
C THR A 415 10.64 -1.28 -1.39
N LEU A 416 11.04 -2.25 -0.55
CA LEU A 416 11.25 -2.00 0.87
C LEU A 416 12.53 -1.17 1.09
N GLY A 417 12.38 0.00 1.71
CA GLY A 417 13.50 0.80 2.20
C GLY A 417 14.02 0.31 3.56
N SER A 418 13.17 -0.37 4.33
CA SER A 418 13.48 -0.95 5.64
C SER A 418 12.74 -2.27 5.87
N SER A 419 13.13 -3.03 6.88
CA SER A 419 12.43 -4.28 7.24
C SER A 419 10.99 -3.98 7.64
N PHE A 420 10.07 -4.89 7.35
CA PHE A 420 8.64 -4.63 7.50
C PHE A 420 7.89 -5.85 8.04
N THR A 421 6.98 -5.61 8.98
CA THR A 421 6.12 -6.66 9.57
C THR A 421 4.64 -6.33 9.39
N VAL A 422 3.85 -7.33 9.01
CA VAL A 422 2.38 -7.26 9.04
C VAL A 422 1.88 -8.17 10.14
N ASN A 423 1.25 -7.60 11.17
CA ASN A 423 0.89 -8.35 12.38
C ASN A 423 -0.37 -9.21 12.23
N SER A 424 -1.40 -8.69 11.55
CA SER A 424 -2.74 -9.29 11.54
C SER A 424 -3.13 -9.89 10.19
N VAL A 425 -3.35 -9.08 9.16
CA VAL A 425 -3.80 -9.59 7.85
C VAL A 425 -3.04 -8.92 6.71
N ALA A 426 -2.53 -9.73 5.79
CA ALA A 426 -1.95 -9.27 4.53
C ALA A 426 -2.75 -9.78 3.34
N PHE A 427 -3.04 -8.89 2.40
CA PHE A 427 -3.63 -9.22 1.10
C PHE A 427 -2.75 -8.67 -0.02
N ILE A 428 -2.01 -9.55 -0.68
CA ILE A 428 -1.09 -9.21 -1.78
C ILE A 428 -1.70 -9.76 -3.07
N SER A 429 -2.68 -9.04 -3.65
CA SER A 429 -3.41 -9.54 -4.82
C SER A 429 -2.62 -9.45 -6.11
N ASN A 430 -2.14 -8.27 -6.48
CA ASN A 430 -1.62 -8.03 -7.84
C ASN A 430 -0.34 -7.17 -7.89
N GLY A 431 0.09 -6.56 -6.78
CA GLY A 431 1.34 -5.79 -6.74
C GLY A 431 2.54 -6.65 -6.35
N ASN A 432 3.72 -6.29 -6.85
CA ASN A 432 4.97 -6.96 -6.52
C ASN A 432 5.60 -6.36 -5.26
N ILE A 433 6.32 -7.17 -4.49
CA ILE A 433 7.12 -6.71 -3.34
C ILE A 433 8.59 -7.02 -3.57
N ASN A 434 9.41 -5.99 -3.70
CA ASN A 434 10.86 -6.13 -3.65
C ASN A 434 11.36 -5.98 -2.22
N ILE A 435 11.81 -7.10 -1.64
CA ILE A 435 12.30 -7.17 -0.26
C ILE A 435 13.64 -6.42 -0.11
N ASN A 436 14.39 -6.26 -1.21
CA ASN A 436 15.54 -5.34 -1.30
C ASN A 436 16.60 -5.53 -0.19
N GLY A 437 16.94 -6.79 0.10
CA GLY A 437 17.91 -7.16 1.13
C GLY A 437 17.46 -6.87 2.56
N LYS A 438 16.14 -6.76 2.80
CA LYS A 438 15.54 -6.55 4.12
C LYS A 438 14.84 -7.81 4.63
N SER A 439 14.23 -7.72 5.80
CA SER A 439 13.35 -8.76 6.33
C SER A 439 11.89 -8.37 6.16
N LEU A 440 11.09 -9.28 5.61
CA LEU A 440 9.64 -9.17 5.51
C LEU A 440 8.99 -10.27 6.33
N LYS A 441 8.14 -9.90 7.29
CA LYS A 441 7.41 -10.85 8.14
C LYS A 441 5.91 -10.67 8.00
N PHE A 442 5.22 -11.78 7.79
CA PHE A 442 3.77 -11.88 7.93
C PHE A 442 3.42 -12.68 9.19
N GLY A 443 3.01 -11.98 10.23
CA GLY A 443 2.66 -12.53 11.54
C GLY A 443 1.26 -13.14 11.60
N GLY A 444 0.34 -12.68 10.75
CA GLY A 444 -1.02 -13.19 10.68
C GLY A 444 -1.43 -13.65 9.27
N ILE A 445 -2.73 -13.79 9.03
CA ILE A 445 -3.25 -14.42 7.80
C ILE A 445 -2.75 -13.67 6.56
N THR A 446 -2.22 -14.41 5.59
CA THR A 446 -1.64 -13.86 4.37
C THR A 446 -2.27 -14.50 3.15
N THR A 447 -2.94 -13.69 2.32
CA THR A 447 -3.43 -14.11 1.01
C THR A 447 -2.47 -13.63 -0.07
N LEU A 448 -1.92 -14.57 -0.82
CA LEU A 448 -1.02 -14.34 -1.95
C LEU A 448 -1.81 -14.54 -3.26
N GLY A 449 -1.90 -13.49 -4.05
CA GLY A 449 -2.49 -13.49 -5.38
C GLY A 449 -1.42 -13.68 -6.48
N THR A 450 -1.50 -12.85 -7.52
CA THR A 450 -0.66 -12.93 -8.73
C THR A 450 0.66 -12.15 -8.64
N GLY A 451 0.82 -11.28 -7.64
CA GLY A 451 2.01 -10.46 -7.43
C GLY A 451 3.26 -11.27 -7.12
N ASN A 452 4.41 -10.83 -7.64
CA ASN A 452 5.70 -11.48 -7.42
C ASN A 452 6.42 -10.91 -6.18
N PHE A 453 7.14 -11.76 -5.47
CA PHE A 453 8.18 -11.34 -4.54
C PHE A 453 9.52 -11.25 -5.28
N ILE A 454 10.26 -10.17 -5.06
CA ILE A 454 11.61 -9.97 -5.58
C ILE A 454 12.57 -10.04 -4.40
N GLY A 455 13.44 -11.03 -4.45
CA GLY A 455 14.42 -11.32 -3.43
C GLY A 455 15.82 -10.78 -3.74
N SER A 456 16.79 -11.24 -2.95
CA SER A 456 18.22 -11.03 -3.11
C SER A 456 18.95 -12.02 -2.20
N LEU A 457 20.28 -12.11 -2.31
CA LEU A 457 21.11 -12.94 -1.42
C LEU A 457 21.03 -12.56 0.07
N THR A 458 20.45 -11.39 0.41
CA THR A 458 20.30 -10.91 1.79
C THR A 458 18.84 -10.71 2.21
N SER A 459 17.89 -10.96 1.31
CA SER A 459 16.46 -10.82 1.60
C SER A 459 15.96 -11.99 2.44
N SER A 460 15.16 -11.74 3.47
CA SER A 460 14.53 -12.79 4.28
C SER A 460 13.01 -12.65 4.31
N LEU A 461 12.31 -13.79 4.26
CA LEU A 461 10.85 -13.88 4.31
C LEU A 461 10.42 -14.80 5.45
N ASN A 462 9.54 -14.32 6.32
CA ASN A 462 8.99 -15.10 7.43
C ASN A 462 7.46 -15.13 7.35
N LEU A 463 6.91 -16.34 7.27
CA LEU A 463 5.47 -16.63 7.16
C LEU A 463 5.01 -17.35 8.43
N SER A 464 4.68 -16.58 9.47
CA SER A 464 4.22 -17.09 10.77
C SER A 464 2.69 -17.19 10.88
N GLY A 465 1.93 -16.47 10.06
CA GLY A 465 0.48 -16.63 9.97
C GLY A 465 0.05 -17.53 8.81
N ALA A 466 -1.19 -18.01 8.85
CA ALA A 466 -1.76 -18.90 7.84
C ALA A 466 -1.67 -18.29 6.42
N VAL A 467 -1.17 -19.07 5.46
CA VAL A 467 -1.00 -18.63 4.06
C VAL A 467 -2.10 -19.24 3.18
N THR A 468 -2.70 -18.44 2.31
CA THR A 468 -3.58 -18.87 1.22
C THR A 468 -3.00 -18.40 -0.12
N GLY A 469 -3.03 -19.27 -1.12
CA GLY A 469 -2.35 -19.04 -2.40
C GLY A 469 -0.94 -19.63 -2.41
N SER A 470 -0.13 -19.20 -3.38
CA SER A 470 1.23 -19.71 -3.58
C SER A 470 2.25 -18.59 -3.59
N LEU A 471 3.44 -18.85 -3.05
CA LEU A 471 4.57 -17.95 -3.18
C LEU A 471 5.08 -17.98 -4.63
N LYS A 472 5.29 -16.80 -5.19
CA LYS A 472 5.80 -16.61 -6.54
C LYS A 472 6.97 -15.64 -6.48
N MET A 473 8.13 -16.08 -6.93
CA MET A 473 9.31 -15.25 -7.05
C MET A 473 9.40 -14.61 -8.44
N ASP A 474 9.98 -13.43 -8.54
CA ASP A 474 10.35 -12.84 -9.82
C ASP A 474 11.45 -13.64 -10.51
N GLN A 475 11.28 -13.92 -11.80
CA GLN A 475 12.14 -14.83 -12.56
C GLN A 475 13.13 -14.09 -13.47
N THR A 476 13.25 -12.76 -13.38
CA THR A 476 14.10 -11.96 -14.28
C THR A 476 15.59 -12.31 -14.16
N SER A 477 16.07 -12.76 -13.00
CA SER A 477 17.45 -13.20 -12.79
C SER A 477 17.57 -14.28 -11.71
N SER A 478 18.76 -14.81 -11.44
CA SER A 478 19.03 -15.63 -10.24
C SER A 478 18.83 -14.82 -8.95
N THR A 479 19.31 -13.58 -8.92
CA THR A 479 19.21 -12.73 -7.73
C THR A 479 17.78 -12.37 -7.34
N THR A 480 16.88 -12.17 -8.30
CA THR A 480 15.48 -11.77 -8.02
C THR A 480 14.62 -12.91 -7.49
N LYS A 481 15.02 -14.17 -7.70
CA LYS A 481 14.40 -15.36 -7.07
C LYS A 481 15.17 -15.92 -5.88
N ALA A 482 16.24 -15.24 -5.44
CA ALA A 482 17.04 -15.66 -4.30
C ALA A 482 16.47 -15.11 -2.98
N LEU A 483 16.54 -15.90 -1.92
CA LEU A 483 16.42 -15.44 -0.54
C LEU A 483 17.63 -15.91 0.26
N SER A 484 18.07 -15.09 1.22
CA SER A 484 18.90 -15.56 2.32
C SER A 484 18.09 -16.60 3.10
N ASP A 485 16.96 -16.20 3.66
CA ASP A 485 16.19 -17.07 4.57
C ASP A 485 14.70 -17.08 4.24
N LEU A 486 14.11 -18.28 4.31
CA LEU A 486 12.67 -18.50 4.25
C LEU A 486 12.23 -19.30 5.48
N THR A 487 11.44 -18.69 6.35
CA THR A 487 10.87 -19.36 7.52
C THR A 487 9.37 -19.56 7.34
N LEU A 488 8.91 -20.80 7.51
CA LEU A 488 7.50 -21.14 7.60
C LEU A 488 7.20 -21.58 9.04
N ASN A 489 6.30 -20.89 9.70
CA ASN A 489 5.90 -21.18 11.08
C ASN A 489 4.38 -21.13 11.23
N ASN A 490 3.66 -21.82 10.34
CA ASN A 490 2.20 -21.92 10.40
C ASN A 490 1.71 -23.25 9.84
N ALA A 491 0.65 -23.82 10.42
CA ALA A 491 0.16 -25.15 10.07
C ALA A 491 -0.51 -25.24 8.68
N SER A 492 -0.91 -24.11 8.09
CA SER A 492 -1.56 -24.09 6.76
C SER A 492 -0.62 -24.46 5.62
N GLY A 493 0.70 -24.41 5.86
CA GLY A 493 1.69 -24.74 4.85
C GLY A 493 1.97 -23.60 3.87
N LEU A 494 2.79 -23.89 2.86
CA LEU A 494 3.15 -22.97 1.79
C LEU A 494 3.34 -23.73 0.48
N THR A 495 2.76 -23.25 -0.60
CA THR A 495 3.03 -23.77 -1.94
C THR A 495 3.96 -22.84 -2.71
N LEU A 496 5.00 -23.39 -3.33
CA LEU A 496 5.91 -22.67 -4.22
C LEU A 496 5.43 -22.83 -5.66
N SER A 497 5.11 -21.73 -6.34
CA SER A 497 4.55 -21.74 -7.69
C SER A 497 5.59 -21.76 -8.81
N ASN A 498 6.80 -21.28 -8.53
CA ASN A 498 7.91 -21.21 -9.47
C ASN A 498 9.26 -21.22 -8.73
N SER A 499 10.35 -21.28 -9.49
CA SER A 499 11.71 -21.45 -8.97
C SER A 499 12.08 -20.42 -7.91
N ILE A 500 12.64 -20.91 -6.81
CA ILE A 500 13.18 -20.14 -5.69
C ILE A 500 14.54 -20.72 -5.28
N GLU A 501 15.49 -19.82 -5.01
CA GLU A 501 16.84 -20.16 -4.59
C GLU A 501 17.07 -19.74 -3.14
N ILE A 502 17.54 -20.67 -2.30
CA ILE A 502 17.83 -20.40 -0.89
C ILE A 502 19.34 -20.44 -0.66
N TRP A 503 19.90 -19.33 -0.20
CA TRP A 503 21.34 -19.15 0.02
C TRP A 503 21.76 -19.18 1.50
N GLY A 504 20.82 -18.98 2.42
CA GLY A 504 20.96 -19.12 3.87
C GLY A 504 20.18 -20.33 4.37
N ALA A 505 19.00 -20.16 4.96
CA ALA A 505 18.19 -21.25 5.48
C ALA A 505 16.75 -21.26 4.99
N ILE A 506 16.24 -22.44 4.67
CA ILE A 506 14.80 -22.69 4.61
C ILE A 506 14.38 -23.53 5.81
N THR A 507 13.44 -23.01 6.62
CA THR A 507 13.07 -23.61 7.90
C THR A 507 11.55 -23.76 7.99
N PRO A 508 10.99 -24.94 7.71
CA PRO A 508 9.61 -25.27 8.01
C PRO A 508 9.48 -25.66 9.50
N SER A 509 9.42 -24.66 10.38
CA SER A 509 9.22 -24.87 11.82
C SER A 509 7.88 -25.57 12.10
N VAL A 510 6.81 -25.11 11.43
CA VAL A 510 5.46 -25.66 11.49
C VAL A 510 4.85 -25.62 10.08
N GLY A 511 4.12 -26.67 9.71
CA GLY A 511 3.47 -26.81 8.40
C GLY A 511 4.40 -27.33 7.30
N THR A 512 3.80 -27.67 6.16
CA THR A 512 4.50 -28.29 5.03
C THR A 512 4.75 -27.28 3.91
N ILE A 513 5.98 -27.23 3.41
CA ILE A 513 6.32 -26.52 2.17
C ILE A 513 6.14 -27.47 0.99
N THR A 514 5.12 -27.24 0.18
CA THR A 514 4.89 -27.93 -1.09
C THR A 514 5.77 -27.29 -2.16
N THR A 515 6.83 -27.99 -2.57
CA THR A 515 7.88 -27.41 -3.41
C THR A 515 7.51 -27.38 -4.89
N GLY A 516 6.71 -28.34 -5.36
CA GLY A 516 6.42 -28.51 -6.79
C GLY A 516 7.67 -28.73 -7.66
N GLY A 517 8.80 -29.12 -7.05
CA GLY A 517 10.10 -29.20 -7.74
C GLY A 517 10.79 -27.84 -7.95
N ASN A 518 10.28 -26.76 -7.34
CA ASN A 518 10.76 -25.41 -7.57
C ASN A 518 11.85 -24.93 -6.60
N LEU A 519 12.20 -25.72 -5.58
CA LEU A 519 13.12 -25.30 -4.53
C LEU A 519 14.54 -25.76 -4.81
N THR A 520 15.49 -24.82 -4.86
CA THR A 520 16.92 -25.09 -4.92
C THR A 520 17.63 -24.55 -3.68
N ILE A 521 18.36 -25.42 -2.97
CA ILE A 521 19.28 -25.06 -1.90
C ILE A 521 20.65 -24.80 -2.53
N LYS A 522 21.06 -23.53 -2.55
CA LYS A 522 22.24 -23.06 -3.28
C LYS A 522 23.51 -23.10 -2.43
N GLN A 523 24.65 -23.37 -3.05
CA GLN A 523 25.95 -23.30 -2.39
C GLN A 523 27.01 -22.66 -3.28
N ASN A 524 27.98 -22.00 -2.66
CA ASN A 524 29.22 -21.53 -3.30
C ASN A 524 30.36 -21.50 -2.26
N ALA A 525 31.49 -20.90 -2.60
CA ALA A 525 32.65 -20.76 -1.71
C ALA A 525 32.35 -20.11 -0.34
N THR A 526 31.38 -19.18 -0.27
CA THR A 526 31.11 -18.37 0.92
C THR A 526 29.80 -18.69 1.63
N SER A 527 28.83 -19.27 0.92
CA SER A 527 27.46 -19.46 1.37
C SER A 527 27.05 -20.92 1.21
N LYS A 528 26.47 -21.49 2.28
CA LYS A 528 25.92 -22.84 2.29
C LYS A 528 24.44 -22.75 2.62
N GLY A 529 23.63 -22.65 1.57
CA GLY A 529 22.20 -22.85 1.67
C GLY A 529 21.94 -24.16 2.40
N ARG A 530 20.96 -24.15 3.30
CA ARG A 530 20.60 -25.32 4.10
C ARG A 530 19.12 -25.43 4.36
N ILE A 531 18.70 -26.66 4.65
CA ILE A 531 17.46 -26.93 5.35
C ILE A 531 17.74 -26.77 6.85
N GLY A 532 17.07 -25.81 7.49
CA GLY A 532 17.15 -25.58 8.93
C GLY A 532 16.61 -26.76 9.73
N THR A 533 16.78 -26.73 11.04
CA THR A 533 16.20 -27.72 11.95
C THR A 533 14.68 -27.74 11.82
N ILE A 534 14.13 -28.92 11.60
CA ILE A 534 12.69 -29.17 11.48
C ILE A 534 12.20 -29.76 12.80
N SER A 535 11.17 -29.16 13.39
CA SER A 535 10.52 -29.70 14.59
C SER A 535 9.27 -30.50 14.22
N THR A 536 8.26 -29.86 13.63
CA THR A 536 6.99 -30.49 13.27
C THR A 536 6.53 -30.20 11.83
N GLY A 537 7.18 -29.24 11.15
CA GLY A 537 6.93 -28.98 9.73
C GLY A 537 7.57 -30.03 8.81
N GLY A 538 7.59 -29.73 7.51
CA GLY A 538 8.19 -30.62 6.52
C GLY A 538 8.13 -30.10 5.09
N PHE A 539 8.41 -31.00 4.15
CA PHE A 539 8.38 -30.74 2.71
C PHE A 539 7.47 -31.74 1.99
N SER A 540 6.86 -31.32 0.89
CA SER A 540 6.16 -32.18 -0.05
C SER A 540 6.63 -31.87 -1.48
N GLY A 541 7.20 -32.86 -2.16
CA GLY A 541 7.82 -32.71 -3.47
C GLY A 541 9.34 -32.60 -3.43
N ASN A 542 9.94 -32.60 -4.63
CA ASN A 542 11.39 -32.65 -4.79
C ASN A 542 12.05 -31.32 -4.43
N VAL A 543 13.27 -31.41 -3.92
CA VAL A 543 14.20 -30.32 -3.66
C VAL A 543 15.48 -30.61 -4.42
N THR A 544 16.04 -29.59 -5.06
CA THR A 544 17.41 -29.65 -5.59
C THR A 544 18.36 -29.12 -4.53
N ALA A 545 19.34 -29.91 -4.10
CA ALA A 545 20.40 -29.46 -3.20
C ALA A 545 21.74 -29.44 -3.91
N GLU A 546 22.45 -28.33 -3.75
CA GLU A 546 23.83 -28.19 -4.20
C GLU A 546 24.81 -28.65 -3.11
N CYS A 547 25.92 -29.22 -3.55
CA CYS A 547 27.08 -29.54 -2.75
C CYS A 547 28.30 -28.93 -3.43
N TYR A 548 28.91 -27.95 -2.77
CA TYR A 548 30.05 -27.22 -3.31
C TYR A 548 31.37 -27.89 -2.89
N ALA A 549 32.10 -28.41 -3.88
CA ALA A 549 33.45 -28.90 -3.73
C ALA A 549 34.43 -27.83 -4.26
N PRO A 550 35.32 -27.26 -3.43
CA PRO A 550 36.24 -26.20 -3.87
C PRO A 550 37.26 -26.73 -4.89
N GLY A 551 37.91 -25.85 -5.66
CA GLY A 551 39.18 -26.06 -6.38
C GLY A 551 40.41 -25.91 -5.44
N PRO A 552 41.67 -25.94 -5.94
CA PRO A 552 42.09 -26.15 -7.32
C PRO A 552 42.57 -27.58 -7.60
N THR A 553 42.67 -28.47 -6.61
CA THR A 553 43.30 -29.80 -6.78
C THR A 553 42.30 -30.88 -7.19
N THR A 554 42.64 -31.66 -8.20
CA THR A 554 41.92 -32.91 -8.52
C THR A 554 42.34 -34.01 -7.55
N GLY A 555 41.39 -34.76 -7.00
CA GLY A 555 41.74 -35.87 -6.12
C GLY A 555 40.55 -36.55 -5.48
N TRP A 556 40.84 -37.50 -4.61
CA TRP A 556 39.83 -38.21 -3.84
C TRP A 556 39.17 -37.30 -2.79
N ALA A 557 37.85 -37.38 -2.70
CA ALA A 557 37.04 -36.80 -1.65
C ALA A 557 36.09 -37.87 -1.09
N LEU A 558 35.64 -37.67 0.14
CA LEU A 558 34.61 -38.52 0.74
C LEU A 558 33.27 -37.80 0.60
N LEU A 559 32.31 -38.39 -0.10
CA LEU A 559 31.01 -37.78 -0.40
C LEU A 559 29.84 -38.69 -0.04
N GLY A 560 28.66 -38.09 0.14
CA GLY A 560 27.38 -38.81 0.32
C GLY A 560 26.23 -38.11 -0.39
N SER A 561 24.98 -38.48 -0.10
CA SER A 561 23.80 -38.09 -0.90
C SER A 561 23.35 -36.62 -0.80
N HIS A 562 24.16 -35.72 -0.23
CA HIS A 562 23.90 -34.28 -0.07
C HIS A 562 22.54 -33.95 0.59
N GLY A 563 22.00 -34.87 1.39
CA GLY A 563 20.69 -34.69 2.03
C GLY A 563 19.49 -34.90 1.14
N ILE A 564 19.66 -35.54 -0.02
CA ILE A 564 18.60 -35.91 -0.93
C ILE A 564 18.47 -37.44 -0.95
N SER A 565 17.22 -37.92 -1.02
CA SER A 565 16.90 -39.34 -1.03
C SER A 565 16.48 -39.85 -2.41
N GLY A 566 16.51 -41.17 -2.59
CA GLY A 566 16.04 -41.84 -3.81
C GLY A 566 16.96 -41.64 -5.03
N GLN A 567 18.22 -41.28 -4.81
CA GLN A 567 19.21 -41.08 -5.87
C GLN A 567 20.10 -42.32 -6.04
N THR A 568 20.72 -42.46 -7.20
CA THR A 568 21.76 -43.45 -7.48
C THR A 568 23.03 -42.76 -7.99
N MET A 569 24.13 -43.52 -8.10
CA MET A 569 25.40 -43.02 -8.65
C MET A 569 25.26 -42.41 -10.05
N ASN A 570 24.29 -42.89 -10.84
CA ASN A 570 23.97 -42.31 -12.14
C ASN A 570 23.61 -40.81 -12.07
N ASN A 571 23.10 -40.32 -10.94
CA ASN A 571 22.77 -38.91 -10.78
C ASN A 571 24.03 -38.01 -10.71
N TRP A 572 25.18 -38.53 -10.29
CA TRP A 572 26.46 -37.81 -10.34
C TRP A 572 27.13 -37.89 -11.72
N TYR A 573 26.76 -38.89 -12.53
CA TYR A 573 27.31 -39.06 -13.86
C TYR A 573 27.04 -37.85 -14.76
N GLY A 574 28.10 -37.34 -15.39
CA GLY A 574 28.04 -36.15 -16.24
C GLY A 574 28.17 -34.81 -15.50
N GLN A 575 28.21 -34.79 -14.16
CA GLN A 575 28.48 -33.57 -13.39
C GLN A 575 29.97 -33.29 -13.19
N PHE A 576 30.77 -34.35 -13.21
CA PHE A 576 32.23 -34.33 -13.27
C PHE A 576 32.70 -35.58 -14.06
N PRO A 577 33.93 -35.59 -14.60
CA PRO A 577 34.53 -36.78 -15.19
C PRO A 577 34.48 -37.96 -14.22
N MET A 578 33.76 -39.02 -14.59
CA MET A 578 33.52 -40.18 -13.73
C MET A 578 33.66 -41.46 -14.55
N THR A 579 34.52 -42.39 -14.12
CA THR A 579 34.56 -43.78 -14.57
C THR A 579 33.89 -44.69 -13.54
N LEU A 580 32.89 -45.43 -13.99
CA LEU A 580 32.08 -46.30 -13.14
C LEU A 580 31.46 -47.43 -13.98
N GLU A 581 31.31 -48.61 -13.39
CA GLU A 581 30.68 -49.74 -14.07
C GLU A 581 29.23 -49.44 -14.45
N GLY A 582 28.85 -49.81 -15.67
CA GLY A 582 27.55 -49.48 -16.28
C GLY A 582 27.39 -48.01 -16.75
N SER A 583 28.41 -47.17 -16.60
CA SER A 583 28.43 -45.81 -17.18
C SER A 583 28.88 -45.82 -18.66
N ALA A 584 28.67 -44.72 -19.40
CA ALA A 584 29.06 -44.67 -20.81
C ALA A 584 30.58 -44.63 -21.03
N THR A 585 31.35 -44.18 -20.05
CA THR A 585 32.82 -44.26 -20.03
C THR A 585 33.34 -45.59 -19.49
N GLY A 586 32.47 -46.42 -18.88
CA GLY A 586 32.85 -47.65 -18.19
C GLY A 586 33.89 -47.41 -17.09
N VAL A 587 34.64 -48.46 -16.75
CA VAL A 587 35.76 -48.45 -15.79
C VAL A 587 37.13 -48.20 -16.45
N THR A 588 37.14 -47.68 -17.68
CA THR A 588 38.37 -47.37 -18.42
C THR A 588 38.44 -45.87 -18.72
N SER A 589 39.44 -45.19 -18.15
CA SER A 589 39.84 -43.86 -18.62
C SER A 589 41.35 -43.77 -18.78
N ALA A 590 41.77 -42.82 -19.62
CA ALA A 590 43.10 -42.59 -20.20
C ALA A 590 44.30 -43.12 -19.36
N GLY A 591 44.60 -44.42 -19.49
CA GLY A 591 45.76 -45.05 -18.84
C GLY A 591 45.55 -46.47 -18.31
N GLY A 592 44.30 -46.92 -18.08
CA GLY A 592 44.03 -48.29 -17.61
C GLY A 592 42.67 -48.47 -16.91
N TYR A 593 42.54 -49.57 -16.16
CA TYR A 593 41.39 -49.82 -15.27
C TYR A 593 41.44 -48.83 -14.10
N PHE A 594 40.40 -48.02 -13.95
CA PHE A 594 40.28 -47.05 -12.86
C PHE A 594 38.80 -46.79 -12.56
N GLU A 595 38.40 -47.03 -11.32
CA GLU A 595 37.07 -46.67 -10.82
C GLU A 595 37.16 -45.39 -10.02
N SER A 596 36.51 -44.34 -10.50
CA SER A 596 36.51 -43.02 -9.86
C SER A 596 35.58 -42.92 -8.66
N VAL A 597 34.79 -43.96 -8.37
CA VAL A 597 33.94 -44.05 -7.18
C VAL A 597 34.09 -45.43 -6.55
N GLN A 598 34.33 -45.47 -5.24
CA GLN A 598 34.47 -46.71 -4.49
C GLN A 598 33.64 -46.64 -3.20
N GLY A 599 33.03 -47.76 -2.83
CA GLY A 599 32.37 -47.93 -1.56
C GLY A 599 33.34 -48.34 -0.47
N TRP A 600 32.82 -48.40 0.75
CA TRP A 600 33.51 -48.98 1.88
C TRP A 600 32.65 -50.05 2.52
N ASN A 601 33.20 -51.25 2.68
CA ASN A 601 32.58 -52.38 3.34
C ASN A 601 33.47 -52.84 4.50
N GLU A 602 33.12 -52.46 5.71
CA GLU A 602 33.86 -52.80 6.94
C GLU A 602 33.97 -54.31 7.19
N ALA A 603 33.06 -55.11 6.60
CA ALA A 603 33.10 -56.57 6.67
C ALA A 603 34.02 -57.23 5.63
N ASP A 604 34.50 -56.48 4.65
CA ASP A 604 35.49 -56.97 3.68
C ASP A 604 36.91 -56.95 4.28
N ALA A 605 37.76 -57.91 3.89
CA ALA A 605 39.14 -58.03 4.40
C ALA A 605 40.06 -56.85 4.04
N TYR A 606 39.72 -56.09 2.99
CA TYR A 606 40.46 -54.91 2.54
C TYR A 606 39.67 -53.60 2.66
N GLY A 607 38.39 -53.66 3.05
CA GLY A 607 37.55 -52.51 3.35
C GLY A 607 37.00 -51.76 2.13
N TYR A 608 37.67 -51.84 0.97
CA TYR A 608 37.23 -51.19 -0.27
C TYR A 608 36.22 -52.04 -1.03
N ASP A 609 35.15 -51.39 -1.50
CA ASP A 609 34.15 -51.99 -2.38
C ASP A 609 34.22 -51.35 -3.77
N THR A 610 34.78 -52.08 -4.74
CA THR A 610 34.87 -51.71 -6.16
C THR A 610 33.71 -52.26 -6.99
N THR A 611 32.65 -52.78 -6.34
CA THR A 611 31.46 -53.29 -7.06
C THR A 611 30.42 -52.21 -7.33
N ILE A 612 30.77 -50.94 -7.11
CA ILE A 612 29.89 -49.79 -7.30
C ILE A 612 29.57 -49.62 -8.78
N THR A 613 28.27 -49.51 -9.09
CA THR A 613 27.78 -49.29 -10.44
C THR A 613 26.92 -48.03 -10.48
N VAL A 614 26.56 -47.57 -11.69
CA VAL A 614 25.60 -46.46 -11.85
C VAL A 614 24.23 -46.71 -11.19
N SER A 615 23.85 -47.97 -10.94
CA SER A 615 22.60 -48.33 -10.27
C SER A 615 22.71 -48.39 -8.75
N THR A 616 23.94 -48.32 -8.20
CA THR A 616 24.15 -48.33 -6.75
C THR A 616 23.46 -47.12 -6.11
N PRO A 617 22.61 -47.33 -5.08
CA PRO A 617 21.93 -46.23 -4.39
C PRO A 617 22.92 -45.30 -3.69
N LEU A 618 22.67 -44.00 -3.77
CA LEU A 618 23.27 -43.02 -2.86
C LEU A 618 22.47 -43.03 -1.56
N ALA A 619 22.70 -44.05 -0.74
CA ALA A 619 21.95 -44.26 0.49
C ALA A 619 22.22 -43.14 1.52
N GLN A 620 21.19 -42.84 2.32
CA GLN A 620 21.28 -41.77 3.32
C GLN A 620 22.30 -42.14 4.39
N GLY A 621 23.27 -41.25 4.62
CA GLY A 621 24.30 -41.46 5.62
C GLY A 621 25.43 -42.40 5.20
N GLN A 622 25.41 -42.96 4.00
CA GLN A 622 26.51 -43.74 3.44
C GLN A 622 27.52 -42.82 2.77
N GLY A 623 28.81 -43.02 3.05
CA GLY A 623 29.89 -42.31 2.39
C GLY A 623 30.56 -43.15 1.30
N PHE A 624 31.10 -42.48 0.30
CA PHE A 624 31.82 -43.06 -0.82
C PHE A 624 33.12 -42.30 -1.07
N TRP A 625 34.14 -43.00 -1.51
CA TRP A 625 35.30 -42.40 -2.13
C TRP A 625 34.90 -41.93 -3.52
N THR A 626 35.20 -40.68 -3.85
CA THR A 626 34.90 -40.08 -5.15
C THR A 626 36.08 -39.28 -5.64
N TYR A 627 36.60 -39.61 -6.81
CA TYR A 627 37.69 -38.89 -7.46
C TYR A 627 37.12 -37.66 -8.18
N LEU A 628 37.23 -36.50 -7.55
CA LEU A 628 36.69 -35.24 -8.05
C LEU A 628 37.75 -34.43 -8.79
N GLY A 629 37.49 -34.13 -10.06
CA GLY A 629 38.22 -33.07 -10.77
C GLY A 629 37.88 -32.95 -12.25
N THR A 630 38.14 -31.77 -12.82
CA THR A 630 37.92 -31.47 -14.26
C THR A 630 39.18 -31.63 -15.12
N GLY A 631 40.31 -31.97 -14.52
CA GLY A 631 41.60 -32.19 -15.17
C GLY A 631 42.46 -33.17 -14.37
N PRO A 632 43.64 -33.60 -14.90
CA PRO A 632 44.43 -34.68 -14.30
C PRO A 632 45.03 -34.33 -12.92
N SER A 633 45.37 -33.08 -12.67
CA SER A 633 45.96 -32.61 -11.39
C SER A 633 45.27 -31.35 -10.84
N THR A 634 44.64 -30.56 -11.70
CA THR A 634 43.91 -29.34 -11.32
C THR A 634 42.44 -29.42 -11.71
N THR A 635 41.58 -28.86 -10.87
CA THR A 635 40.14 -28.73 -11.07
C THR A 635 39.66 -27.32 -10.72
N SER A 636 38.71 -26.81 -11.47
CA SER A 636 37.90 -25.68 -11.00
C SER A 636 36.97 -26.13 -9.88
N ASP A 637 36.32 -25.17 -9.21
CA ASP A 637 35.21 -25.45 -8.29
C ASP A 637 34.14 -26.32 -8.97
N ILE A 638 33.63 -27.33 -8.26
CA ILE A 638 32.58 -28.23 -8.72
C ILE A 638 31.34 -28.02 -7.85
N ILE A 639 30.19 -27.84 -8.50
CA ILE A 639 28.89 -27.82 -7.82
C ILE A 639 28.14 -29.08 -8.25
N LEU A 640 27.98 -30.00 -7.31
CA LEU A 640 27.18 -31.20 -7.51
C LEU A 640 25.73 -30.91 -7.13
N THR A 641 24.79 -31.39 -7.94
CA THR A 641 23.34 -31.20 -7.74
C THR A 641 22.64 -32.54 -7.65
N LEU A 642 21.80 -32.71 -6.62
CA LEU A 642 20.89 -33.86 -6.52
C LEU A 642 19.46 -33.35 -6.37
N THR A 643 18.50 -34.01 -7.03
CA THR A 643 17.08 -33.60 -6.99
C THR A 643 16.20 -34.77 -6.60
N GLY A 644 15.50 -34.63 -5.48
CA GLY A 644 14.63 -35.66 -4.93
C GLY A 644 13.99 -35.21 -3.62
N SER A 645 13.39 -36.13 -2.87
CA SER A 645 12.84 -35.79 -1.55
C SER A 645 13.97 -35.43 -0.58
N PRO A 646 13.89 -34.29 0.13
CA PRO A 646 14.90 -33.92 1.12
C PRO A 646 14.83 -34.87 2.31
N VAL A 647 16.00 -35.22 2.85
CA VAL A 647 16.10 -36.00 4.09
C VAL A 647 15.73 -35.12 5.27
N THR A 648 14.73 -35.56 6.02
CA THR A 648 14.16 -34.84 7.18
C THR A 648 13.91 -35.83 8.32
N GLY A 649 13.82 -35.32 9.55
CA GLY A 649 13.64 -36.15 10.73
C GLY A 649 14.91 -36.90 11.12
N ASN A 650 14.80 -37.88 12.02
CA ASN A 650 15.96 -38.64 12.49
C ASN A 650 16.35 -39.72 11.47
N VAL A 651 17.65 -39.90 11.24
CA VAL A 651 18.21 -40.92 10.34
C VAL A 651 19.07 -41.89 11.15
N THR A 652 18.84 -43.19 10.97
CA THR A 652 19.65 -44.24 11.59
C THR A 652 20.65 -44.77 10.57
N ILE A 653 21.95 -44.66 10.88
CA ILE A 653 23.05 -45.11 10.03
C ILE A 653 23.68 -46.35 10.67
N PRO A 654 23.50 -47.56 10.10
CA PRO A 654 24.07 -48.78 10.67
C PRO A 654 25.59 -48.80 10.55
N LEU A 655 26.26 -49.25 11.60
CA LEU A 655 27.72 -49.44 11.68
C LEU A 655 28.04 -50.88 12.06
N THR A 656 29.09 -51.43 11.48
CA THR A 656 29.57 -52.79 11.80
C THR A 656 30.95 -52.71 12.47
N ASN A 657 31.33 -53.78 13.17
CA ASN A 657 32.67 -53.99 13.68
C ASN A 657 33.05 -55.46 13.48
N SER A 658 33.94 -55.69 12.51
CA SER A 658 34.34 -56.98 11.99
C SER A 658 35.74 -56.90 11.36
N ALA A 659 35.88 -56.97 10.04
CA ALA A 659 37.15 -57.16 9.35
C ALA A 659 38.05 -55.90 9.36
N GLN A 660 37.46 -54.70 9.36
CA GLN A 660 38.18 -53.41 9.40
C GLN A 660 38.15 -52.75 10.78
N SER A 661 38.04 -53.55 11.84
CA SER A 661 38.10 -53.11 13.25
C SER A 661 37.10 -51.98 13.60
N GLY A 662 35.90 -52.02 13.00
CA GLY A 662 34.86 -51.03 13.26
C GLY A 662 34.93 -49.76 12.41
N THR A 663 35.94 -49.63 11.54
CA THR A 663 36.09 -48.46 10.68
C THR A 663 34.96 -48.42 9.65
N CYS A 664 34.08 -47.44 9.75
CA CYS A 664 32.94 -47.26 8.85
C CYS A 664 33.03 -45.92 8.12
N LEU A 665 32.82 -45.92 6.80
CA LEU A 665 32.67 -44.70 6.02
C LEU A 665 31.21 -44.28 5.96
N VAL A 666 30.90 -43.15 6.59
CA VAL A 666 29.56 -42.57 6.64
C VAL A 666 29.57 -41.18 6.00
N ALA A 667 28.41 -40.57 5.86
CA ALA A 667 28.30 -39.20 5.38
C ALA A 667 27.22 -38.43 6.14
N ASN A 668 27.29 -37.10 6.06
CA ASN A 668 26.21 -36.25 6.54
C ASN A 668 24.91 -36.55 5.77
N PRO A 669 23.84 -37.04 6.43
CA PRO A 669 22.62 -37.45 5.77
C PRO A 669 21.69 -36.26 5.43
N TYR A 670 22.01 -35.03 5.84
CA TYR A 670 21.12 -33.87 5.70
C TYR A 670 21.64 -32.84 4.70
N ALA A 671 20.71 -32.08 4.11
CA ALA A 671 21.00 -30.92 3.27
C ALA A 671 21.30 -29.70 4.16
N SER A 672 22.19 -29.90 5.13
CA SER A 672 22.51 -28.95 6.20
C SER A 672 23.80 -29.39 6.88
N PRO A 673 24.72 -28.48 7.24
CA PRO A 673 25.86 -28.82 8.07
C PRO A 673 25.40 -29.43 9.41
N ILE A 674 26.14 -30.39 9.94
CA ILE A 674 25.88 -31.00 11.25
C ILE A 674 27.07 -30.83 12.20
N SER A 675 26.81 -30.86 13.51
CA SER A 675 27.84 -30.93 14.55
C SER A 675 28.16 -32.38 14.90
N TRP A 676 29.44 -32.75 14.80
CA TRP A 676 29.95 -34.04 15.24
C TRP A 676 29.75 -34.22 16.75
N THR A 677 30.09 -33.23 17.56
CA THR A 677 29.94 -33.28 19.02
C THR A 677 28.50 -33.55 19.40
N ALA A 678 27.53 -32.86 18.76
CA ALA A 678 26.11 -33.11 19.01
C ALA A 678 25.67 -34.52 18.57
N LEU A 679 26.19 -35.02 17.45
CA LEU A 679 25.92 -36.37 16.97
C LEU A 679 26.51 -37.43 17.93
N ARG A 680 27.79 -37.31 18.27
CA ARG A 680 28.52 -38.25 19.13
C ARG A 680 27.99 -38.28 20.56
N ASN A 681 27.55 -37.15 21.11
CA ASN A 681 26.96 -37.13 22.45
C ASN A 681 25.69 -37.99 22.56
N ALA A 682 24.97 -38.16 21.44
CA ALA A 682 23.81 -39.05 21.37
C ALA A 682 24.17 -40.51 21.03
N ASN A 683 25.43 -40.80 20.70
CA ASN A 683 25.88 -42.09 20.16
C ASN A 683 27.22 -42.54 20.79
N PRO A 684 27.25 -42.95 22.09
CA PRO A 684 28.49 -43.24 22.80
C PRO A 684 29.22 -44.53 22.34
N ALA A 685 28.60 -45.34 21.49
CA ALA A 685 29.15 -46.62 21.02
C ALA A 685 30.18 -46.49 19.87
N VAL A 686 30.66 -45.29 19.60
CA VAL A 686 31.72 -45.01 18.61
C VAL A 686 32.85 -44.21 19.26
N THR A 687 34.04 -44.25 18.67
CA THR A 687 35.18 -43.41 19.09
C THR A 687 34.80 -41.93 19.04
N ASN A 688 35.37 -41.10 19.92
CA ASN A 688 35.17 -39.64 19.86
C ASN A 688 36.09 -38.98 18.81
N ALA A 689 36.05 -39.51 17.59
CA ALA A 689 36.95 -39.15 16.51
C ALA A 689 36.26 -39.32 15.16
N ILE A 690 36.49 -38.37 14.26
CA ILE A 690 36.19 -38.48 12.84
C ILE A 690 37.43 -38.20 12.01
N TYR A 691 37.50 -38.85 10.85
CA TYR A 691 38.60 -38.73 9.91
C TYR A 691 38.06 -38.45 8.51
N ILE A 692 38.48 -37.35 7.91
CA ILE A 692 38.11 -36.95 6.57
C ILE A 692 39.37 -36.96 5.71
N TYR A 693 39.31 -37.62 4.56
CA TYR A 693 40.49 -37.77 3.72
C TYR A 693 40.96 -36.42 3.16
N ASN A 694 42.26 -36.14 3.31
CA ASN A 694 42.99 -35.06 2.66
C ASN A 694 44.28 -35.67 2.05
N ALA A 695 44.56 -35.45 0.76
CA ALA A 695 45.58 -36.21 0.01
C ALA A 695 47.01 -35.72 0.17
N ASP A 696 47.27 -34.78 1.08
CA ASP A 696 48.64 -34.36 1.40
C ASP A 696 49.35 -35.38 2.33
N GLY A 697 48.77 -36.55 2.54
CA GLY A 697 49.33 -37.65 3.34
C GLY A 697 48.79 -37.74 4.77
N ALA A 698 47.88 -36.85 5.16
CA ALA A 698 47.26 -36.84 6.49
C ALA A 698 45.74 -36.63 6.42
N TYR A 699 44.99 -37.28 7.30
CA TYR A 699 43.55 -37.03 7.43
C TYR A 699 43.29 -35.68 8.12
N ALA A 700 42.24 -34.98 7.68
CA ALA A 700 41.59 -33.97 8.49
C ALA A 700 40.86 -34.67 9.64
N THR A 701 41.24 -34.38 10.87
CA THR A 701 40.68 -35.09 12.04
C THR A 701 40.00 -34.14 13.00
N PHE A 702 38.97 -34.63 13.67
CA PHE A 702 38.40 -33.97 14.83
C PHE A 702 38.25 -35.00 15.93
N VAL A 703 39.20 -34.98 16.87
CA VAL A 703 39.37 -35.97 17.93
C VAL A 703 39.20 -35.28 19.28
N ASN A 704 38.23 -35.74 20.06
CA ASN A 704 37.97 -35.24 21.41
C ASN A 704 37.92 -33.70 21.52
N GLY A 705 37.23 -33.07 20.58
CA GLY A 705 37.07 -31.62 20.51
C GLY A 705 38.21 -30.85 19.85
N VAL A 706 39.26 -31.54 19.36
CA VAL A 706 40.45 -30.92 18.76
C VAL A 706 40.54 -31.24 17.27
N GLY A 707 40.64 -30.20 16.45
CA GLY A 707 40.80 -30.31 15.00
C GLY A 707 42.25 -30.22 14.52
N THR A 708 42.63 -31.04 13.53
CA THR A 708 43.91 -30.99 12.79
C THR A 708 43.67 -31.05 11.28
N ASN A 709 44.60 -30.49 10.49
CA ASN A 709 44.54 -30.49 9.01
C ASN A 709 43.20 -29.97 8.44
N GLY A 710 42.61 -28.96 9.09
CA GLY A 710 41.32 -28.38 8.73
C GLY A 710 40.08 -29.10 9.30
N GLY A 711 40.25 -30.24 9.98
CA GLY A 711 39.20 -30.95 10.68
C GLY A 711 38.51 -30.07 11.74
N SER A 712 37.18 -30.19 11.87
CA SER A 712 36.39 -29.36 12.78
C SER A 712 35.15 -30.11 13.28
N ASP A 713 34.45 -29.52 14.25
CA ASP A 713 33.16 -30.05 14.72
C ASP A 713 32.08 -30.05 13.63
N VAL A 714 32.21 -29.19 12.61
CA VAL A 714 31.19 -29.03 11.58
C VAL A 714 31.48 -29.95 10.40
N ILE A 715 30.53 -30.83 10.11
CA ILE A 715 30.53 -31.69 8.93
C ILE A 715 29.55 -31.08 7.91
N PRO A 716 30.02 -30.53 6.78
CA PRO A 716 29.16 -29.89 5.79
C PRO A 716 28.19 -30.86 5.12
N SER A 717 27.14 -30.32 4.51
CA SER A 717 26.20 -31.10 3.70
C SER A 717 26.95 -31.86 2.61
N GLY A 718 26.75 -33.17 2.53
CA GLY A 718 27.38 -34.00 1.51
C GLY A 718 28.77 -34.53 1.83
N GLN A 719 29.40 -34.10 2.93
CA GLN A 719 30.70 -34.60 3.34
C GLN A 719 30.61 -36.03 3.89
N GLY A 720 31.45 -36.91 3.35
CA GLY A 720 31.76 -38.21 3.93
C GLY A 720 32.88 -38.13 4.97
N PHE A 721 32.87 -39.03 5.95
CA PHE A 721 33.86 -39.14 7.01
C PHE A 721 33.91 -40.57 7.56
N TYR A 722 35.09 -40.96 8.05
CA TYR A 722 35.26 -42.19 8.79
C TYR A 722 34.96 -42.01 10.27
N VAL A 723 34.37 -43.04 10.85
CA VAL A 723 34.14 -43.20 12.28
C VAL A 723 34.40 -44.65 12.67
N VAL A 724 34.90 -44.90 13.88
CA VAL A 724 35.15 -46.27 14.35
C VAL A 724 34.08 -46.68 15.35
N ALA A 725 33.36 -47.74 15.02
CA ALA A 725 32.38 -48.37 15.90
C ALA A 725 33.05 -49.31 16.91
N LEU A 726 32.69 -49.22 18.20
CA LEU A 726 33.27 -50.08 19.25
C LEU A 726 32.64 -51.49 19.29
N SER A 727 31.47 -51.62 18.67
CA SER A 727 30.75 -52.87 18.41
C SER A 727 29.77 -52.62 17.26
N GLY A 728 29.13 -53.66 16.71
CA GLY A 728 27.98 -53.46 15.82
C GLY A 728 26.94 -52.54 16.47
N THR A 729 26.62 -51.41 15.84
CA THR A 729 25.80 -50.33 16.42
C THR A 729 25.20 -49.45 15.30
N SER A 730 24.64 -48.29 15.65
CA SER A 730 24.22 -47.29 14.67
C SER A 730 24.46 -45.86 15.17
N LEU A 731 24.64 -44.93 14.23
CA LEU A 731 24.53 -43.50 14.51
C LEU A 731 23.08 -43.05 14.31
N ALA A 732 22.48 -42.51 15.35
CA ALA A 732 21.22 -41.79 15.27
C ALA A 732 21.50 -40.31 15.00
N ALA A 733 21.49 -39.92 13.72
CA ALA A 733 21.49 -38.52 13.32
C ALA A 733 20.11 -37.91 13.55
N LYS A 734 20.07 -36.72 14.15
CA LYS A 734 18.85 -36.02 14.56
C LYS A 734 18.79 -34.63 13.93
N GLU A 735 17.59 -34.10 13.82
CA GLU A 735 17.34 -32.70 13.40
C GLU A 735 18.10 -31.69 14.26
N THR A 736 18.28 -31.98 15.56
CA THR A 736 19.04 -31.15 16.51
C THR A 736 20.56 -31.20 16.29
N ASN A 737 21.07 -32.07 15.41
CA ASN A 737 22.49 -32.07 15.05
C ASN A 737 22.81 -31.03 13.96
N LYS A 738 21.80 -30.51 13.24
CA LYS A 738 22.00 -29.48 12.22
C LYS A 738 22.49 -28.17 12.84
N VAL A 739 23.42 -27.49 12.17
CA VAL A 739 24.01 -26.22 12.63
C VAL A 739 24.01 -25.17 11.51
N SER A 740 24.08 -23.90 11.91
CA SER A 740 24.27 -22.78 10.99
C SER A 740 25.76 -22.56 10.75
N SER A 741 26.26 -23.03 9.62
CA SER A 741 27.66 -22.82 9.22
C SER A 741 27.79 -22.74 7.70
N ASN A 742 28.85 -22.07 7.22
CA ASN A 742 29.21 -21.99 5.82
C ASN A 742 30.47 -22.81 5.46
N THR A 743 30.87 -23.75 6.31
CA THR A 743 32.04 -24.63 6.11
C THR A 743 32.01 -25.31 4.74
N ASN A 744 33.13 -25.26 4.02
CA ASN A 744 33.32 -25.95 2.74
C ASN A 744 33.51 -27.45 2.93
N LEU A 745 33.17 -28.25 1.91
CA LEU A 745 33.64 -29.63 1.85
C LEU A 745 35.16 -29.66 2.00
N MET A 746 35.63 -30.60 2.81
CA MET A 746 37.04 -30.96 2.87
C MET A 746 37.32 -31.90 1.70
N LYS A 747 38.28 -31.51 0.90
CA LYS A 747 38.87 -32.32 -0.16
C LYS A 747 40.39 -32.28 0.03
N THR A 748 41.15 -32.76 -0.94
CA THR A 748 42.59 -32.56 -0.97
C THR A 748 42.93 -31.06 -1.11
N ASN A 749 43.66 -30.48 -0.18
CA ASN A 749 44.04 -29.07 -0.26
C ASN A 749 45.39 -28.76 0.41
N ASN A 750 46.30 -28.18 -0.39
CA ASN A 750 47.32 -27.24 0.09
C ASN A 750 46.63 -26.13 0.90
N GLU A 751 46.78 -26.24 2.22
CA GLU A 751 46.47 -25.38 3.37
C GLU A 751 45.58 -24.11 3.23
N ALA A 752 44.68 -23.91 4.21
CA ALA A 752 44.82 -22.85 5.23
C ALA A 752 43.65 -22.78 6.24
N ASN A 753 44.03 -22.76 7.54
CA ASN A 753 43.42 -22.05 8.68
C ASN A 753 41.97 -22.28 9.12
N VAL A 754 41.79 -22.84 10.35
CA VAL A 754 40.89 -22.27 11.38
C VAL A 754 41.48 -22.46 12.80
N SER A 755 41.40 -21.39 13.58
CA SER A 755 41.85 -21.23 14.97
C SER A 755 40.88 -21.79 16.03
N ASN A 756 41.47 -22.23 17.17
CA ASN A 756 40.93 -22.52 18.52
C ASN A 756 39.85 -23.62 18.63
N VAL A 757 39.92 -24.58 19.58
CA VAL A 757 40.03 -24.43 21.05
C VAL A 757 40.78 -25.63 21.70
N GLY A 758 41.60 -25.37 22.73
CA GLY A 758 41.90 -26.34 23.82
C GLY A 758 43.36 -26.77 24.03
N LEU A 759 44.31 -25.84 24.21
CA LEU A 759 45.76 -26.04 24.47
C LEU A 759 46.40 -27.39 23.99
N PRO A 760 46.29 -27.79 22.71
CA PRO A 760 47.20 -28.77 22.15
C PRO A 760 48.49 -28.04 21.74
N ILE A 761 49.65 -28.66 21.96
CA ILE A 761 50.87 -28.22 21.28
C ILE A 761 50.72 -28.67 19.84
N LYS A 762 50.51 -27.72 18.93
CA LYS A 762 50.51 -27.98 17.49
C LYS A 762 51.92 -27.74 16.96
N LEU A 763 52.51 -28.76 16.37
CA LEU A 763 53.80 -28.69 15.68
C LEU A 763 53.52 -28.84 14.20
N GLN A 764 53.96 -27.87 13.40
CA GLN A 764 53.97 -27.96 11.95
C GLN A 764 55.42 -28.02 11.49
N ILE A 765 55.77 -29.04 10.70
CA ILE A 765 57.08 -29.18 10.09
C ILE A 765 56.92 -28.90 8.60
N ASN A 766 57.71 -27.97 8.07
CA ASN A 766 57.74 -27.66 6.64
C ASN A 766 58.97 -28.34 6.00
N GLY A 767 58.72 -29.20 5.03
CA GLY A 767 59.71 -29.86 4.19
C GLY A 767 60.33 -28.93 3.14
N PHE A 768 61.47 -29.32 2.59
CA PHE A 768 62.23 -28.50 1.63
C PHE A 768 61.55 -28.39 0.25
N SER A 769 60.61 -29.27 -0.07
CA SER A 769 59.87 -29.29 -1.34
C SER A 769 58.40 -28.83 -1.21
N GLY A 770 58.05 -28.21 -0.08
CA GLY A 770 56.72 -27.66 0.18
C GLY A 770 55.75 -28.64 0.83
N GLU A 771 56.22 -29.81 1.27
CA GLU A 771 55.46 -30.72 2.12
C GLU A 771 55.26 -30.10 3.50
N THR A 772 54.09 -30.31 4.12
CA THR A 772 53.83 -29.88 5.50
C THR A 772 53.28 -31.05 6.30
N ASP A 773 53.85 -31.28 7.50
CA ASP A 773 53.34 -32.26 8.46
C ASP A 773 52.85 -31.52 9.72
N GLU A 774 51.57 -31.66 10.08
CA GLU A 774 51.02 -31.16 11.35
C GLU A 774 50.83 -32.31 12.33
N THR A 775 51.33 -32.14 13.57
CA THR A 775 50.95 -32.98 14.71
C THR A 775 50.38 -32.12 15.83
N ALA A 776 49.34 -32.63 16.49
CA ALA A 776 48.79 -32.03 17.70
C ALA A 776 49.06 -32.95 18.88
N ILE A 777 49.74 -32.43 19.90
CA ILE A 777 50.04 -33.14 21.14
C ILE A 777 49.17 -32.55 22.23
N ARG A 778 48.35 -33.40 22.86
CA ARG A 778 47.52 -33.04 24.01
C ARG A 778 47.88 -33.95 25.19
N PHE A 779 48.15 -33.35 26.35
CA PHE A 779 48.34 -34.08 27.59
C PHE A 779 46.99 -34.16 28.32
N HIS A 780 46.47 -35.36 28.56
CA HIS A 780 45.23 -35.57 29.32
C HIS A 780 45.51 -36.38 30.61
N GLY A 781 44.98 -35.92 31.74
CA GLY A 781 45.29 -36.52 33.06
C GLY A 781 44.72 -37.92 33.28
N ALA A 782 43.87 -38.40 32.36
CA ALA A 782 43.25 -39.72 32.38
C ALA A 782 43.79 -40.66 31.29
N SER A 783 44.85 -40.28 30.56
CA SER A 783 45.48 -41.13 29.57
C SER A 783 46.10 -42.39 30.19
N THR A 784 46.00 -43.52 29.51
CA THR A 784 46.57 -44.81 29.91
C THR A 784 47.83 -45.16 29.10
N ASN A 785 48.46 -46.29 29.42
CA ASN A 785 49.58 -46.82 28.65
C ASN A 785 49.16 -47.52 27.34
N ALA A 786 47.85 -47.59 27.06
CA ALA A 786 47.28 -48.16 25.84
C ALA A 786 46.66 -47.06 24.96
N TYR A 787 46.18 -47.41 23.77
CA TYR A 787 45.43 -46.48 22.92
C TYR A 787 44.08 -46.13 23.58
N ASP A 788 43.91 -44.87 23.97
CA ASP A 788 42.70 -44.39 24.64
C ASP A 788 41.67 -43.90 23.63
N VAL A 789 40.61 -44.69 23.45
CA VAL A 789 39.48 -44.41 22.54
C VAL A 789 38.77 -43.06 22.77
N GLU A 790 38.94 -42.47 23.95
CA GLU A 790 38.31 -41.20 24.37
C GLU A 790 39.22 -39.97 24.20
N TYR A 791 40.53 -40.13 23.91
CA TYR A 791 41.52 -39.04 23.97
C TYR A 791 42.36 -38.84 22.71
#